data_AF-A0A257JZD4-F1
#
_entry.id   AF-A0A257JZD4-F1
#
_cell.length_a   1.000
_cell.length_b   1.000
_cell.length_c   1.000
_cell.angle_alpha   90.00
_cell.angle_beta   90.00
_cell.angle_gamma   90.00
#
_symmetry.space_group_name_H-M   'P 1'
#
loop_
_entity.id
_entity.type
_entity.pdbx_description
1 polymer ?
#
loop_
_entity_poly.entity_id
_entity_poly.type
_entity_poly.pdbx_seq_one_letter_code
_entity_poly.pdbx_strand_id
1 'polypeptide(L)'
;MNIFYKALVPIFLLLSFVAFGQGGASSCAALQADFQQYQSCATSIPFTNSTNNPSGENFTTSCIEEPFQGPTWFFIKVKISGTIQLEISQVSNNGTGTDVDFVLWGPFADLNSVCGQLNTPNEIDCSWSAAATEQVTLPNGVAGQLYVLLIDNYSNVPGQITITQTGGNGSSDCGFLSAVDILDSLGNEITNTNYCIPDTKELVATADTSDFTGDLANYRYNFKWYKDAVLISTVTNSTSSTNTITVNQTGVYSVDMTAYDSTDTTVDPNTLEVSSDDISLTFVDAPDITLQSTATCLGDSPVLQAIDNNANVQLYSYQWFRNNNAIPGATAGSFSPAMPGAYFVEVSNSICTPVNSNTIAIYATPIVQADPGSAICEGDSYDIGVDVANISDLTAVQYQWFKDGVLMPGVDTNHLVVSAANQTPNTTAQYQVQVTEQGSCSALSNNAVVTVNARPQLNPTPVTLEQCDYIAPNNDGVAVTNLTQAYNALTNNNTQYVLSYFVDPGLTQAVDNPAAFVNSTPNQTIYVTGIIPNQNQGCTSNTATISLIVNPTAVASYTNMAPVCPELNSNFGYLDFDAQRQVIKNTFFPTNNVSIDFYANENDASVEQNALTNTSQLPIGTAVIYSRVEMGNNCFEVGTFSTQIYTPPVQTLIPDESICASETIVLSSKDAAALAGQNNAVQVSYFHSFDEAKDNVNVIPKNSAVSLPVGDNAIFARLADNNSQCLSIVDFNISVFANPILVQPSAISLCGDATAVFNLNSRIPQITAGNPNYQVTFYETPQDLANGNAIATPDAYESAPKTIFIKAVDPTNNSCASTTSLVLNVFQSPGSTNNPEVIQVCSSDGFAEFDLTKNEQEMAGNTPLNEIEFRYYIDPDDADENNANTISTPEAFTNTTALEQIIYVRLNGSDRIDSETGIACYRILEQQIFARPYPENKLFDYPYKICVDINSSVVNPAVVDAGLPNSDYYFIWYNGFDAVAGNEINGANGNTFTTGTEGEYSVRITNVTNLALCQTVANFTTRNSFVPFSIQGNPTELIAFETENTVTAIVTPESDDFEYMIDNTPWQDSNVFTDIPEGIYTLRVRNKYGCGEISTMIAVADYPRFLTPNGDGYNDTWNIGGRIALDRSNVFIFDRFGKLVKEIAANETGWDGTYNGKPMPSDDYWFRINYTAGGQQKEFLGHFTLKR
;
A
#
# COMPACT_ATOMS: atom_id res chain seq x y z
N MET A 1 34.64 34.06 6.64
CA MET A 1 33.95 35.32 6.96
C MET A 1 33.47 35.95 5.66
N ASN A 2 32.15 35.86 5.38
CA ASN A 2 31.28 36.70 4.53
C ASN A 2 31.55 36.85 3.00
N ILE A 3 30.62 36.99 2.02
CA ILE A 3 29.16 36.80 1.80
C ILE A 3 28.88 37.17 0.29
N PHE A 4 28.08 36.36 -0.44
CA PHE A 4 27.10 36.63 -1.56
C PHE A 4 27.41 37.11 -3.03
N TYR A 5 26.97 36.26 -4.00
CA TYR A 5 26.08 36.42 -5.20
C TYR A 5 26.19 37.55 -6.27
N LYS A 6 26.23 37.17 -7.59
CA LYS A 6 25.13 37.36 -8.60
C LYS A 6 25.46 36.96 -10.08
N ALA A 7 24.49 36.24 -10.68
CA ALA A 7 23.95 36.28 -12.06
C ALA A 7 24.77 35.83 -13.30
N LEU A 8 24.26 34.79 -13.99
CA LEU A 8 24.44 34.53 -15.43
C LEU A 8 23.17 33.86 -16.00
N VAL A 9 22.63 34.47 -17.06
CA VAL A 9 21.48 34.02 -17.87
C VAL A 9 22.02 33.73 -19.28
N PRO A 10 21.66 32.62 -19.96
CA PRO A 10 21.89 32.49 -21.39
C PRO A 10 20.64 32.84 -22.20
N ILE A 11 20.86 33.61 -23.26
CA ILE A 11 19.92 33.95 -24.34
C ILE A 11 19.86 32.77 -25.31
N PHE A 12 18.68 32.19 -25.51
CA PHE A 12 18.39 31.28 -26.62
C PHE A 12 17.56 32.05 -27.65
N LEU A 13 18.11 32.22 -28.85
CA LEU A 13 17.46 32.86 -30.00
C LEU A 13 16.87 31.72 -30.83
N LEU A 14 15.56 31.47 -30.67
CA LEU A 14 14.78 30.55 -31.52
C LEU A 14 14.28 31.34 -32.73
N LEU A 15 14.98 31.21 -33.86
CA LEU A 15 14.43 31.46 -35.18
C LEU A 15 13.81 30.14 -35.64
N SER A 16 12.49 30.01 -35.49
CA SER A 16 11.72 28.95 -36.14
C SER A 16 11.61 29.27 -37.63
N PHE A 17 12.40 28.59 -38.46
CA PHE A 17 12.06 28.41 -39.85
C PHE A 17 10.78 27.55 -39.90
N VAL A 18 9.77 28.01 -40.63
CA VAL A 18 8.60 27.18 -40.97
C VAL A 18 9.06 26.21 -42.05
N ALA A 19 9.69 25.11 -41.64
CA ALA A 19 9.77 23.92 -42.46
C ALA A 19 8.44 23.19 -42.30
N PHE A 20 7.63 23.14 -43.35
CA PHE A 20 6.42 22.34 -43.38
C PHE A 20 6.81 20.85 -43.46
N GLY A 21 7.08 20.23 -42.31
CA GLY A 21 7.33 18.79 -42.18
C GLY A 21 6.05 18.04 -41.82
N GLN A 22 5.69 17.01 -42.59
CA GLN A 22 4.50 16.16 -42.36
C GLN A 22 4.70 15.19 -41.17
N GLY A 23 4.92 15.70 -39.96
CA GLY A 23 4.95 14.90 -38.72
C GLY A 23 3.55 14.73 -38.11
N GLY A 24 3.33 13.70 -37.28
CA GLY A 24 2.10 13.54 -36.49
C GLY A 24 2.29 14.01 -35.05
N ALA A 25 1.23 14.54 -34.43
CA ALA A 25 1.26 14.95 -33.03
C ALA A 25 1.13 13.73 -32.08
N SER A 26 1.81 13.79 -30.92
CA SER A 26 1.90 12.69 -29.94
C SER A 26 0.76 12.64 -28.93
N SER A 27 -0.10 13.66 -28.91
CA SER A 27 -1.33 13.73 -28.10
C SER A 27 -2.29 14.72 -28.73
N CYS A 28 -3.56 14.67 -28.34
CA CYS A 28 -4.51 15.68 -28.82
C CYS A 28 -4.10 17.09 -28.37
N ALA A 29 -3.63 17.23 -27.13
CA ALA A 29 -3.14 18.52 -26.62
C ALA A 29 -1.98 19.09 -27.46
N ALA A 30 -1.09 18.24 -27.98
CA ALA A 30 0.00 18.66 -28.86
C ALA A 30 -0.50 19.13 -30.25
N LEU A 31 -1.48 18.42 -30.82
CA LEU A 31 -2.13 18.83 -32.08
C LEU A 31 -2.76 20.21 -31.93
N GLN A 32 -3.48 20.45 -30.83
CA GLN A 32 -4.17 21.70 -30.56
C GLN A 32 -3.21 22.88 -30.34
N ALA A 33 -2.04 22.65 -29.74
CA ALA A 33 -1.07 23.69 -29.42
C ALA A 33 -0.37 24.26 -30.67
N ASP A 34 -0.02 23.40 -31.64
CA ASP A 34 0.83 23.77 -32.78
C ASP A 34 0.28 23.25 -34.13
N PHE A 35 -1.03 23.36 -34.36
CA PHE A 35 -1.70 22.67 -35.47
C PHE A 35 -1.10 22.95 -36.85
N GLN A 36 -0.56 24.14 -37.14
CA GLN A 36 0.00 24.49 -38.46
C GLN A 36 1.12 23.55 -38.96
N GLN A 37 1.74 22.77 -38.06
CA GLN A 37 2.79 21.80 -38.37
C GLN A 37 2.26 20.41 -38.74
N TYR A 38 0.98 20.12 -38.50
CA TYR A 38 0.42 18.77 -38.56
C TYR A 38 -0.65 18.61 -39.67
N GLN A 39 -0.62 19.46 -40.71
CA GLN A 39 -1.53 19.35 -41.86
C GLN A 39 -1.09 18.22 -42.78
N SER A 40 -1.98 17.27 -43.03
CA SER A 40 -1.78 16.25 -44.07
C SER A 40 -2.50 16.64 -45.36
N CYS A 41 -1.77 16.59 -46.48
CA CYS A 41 -2.33 16.67 -47.84
C CYS A 41 -2.49 15.29 -48.49
N ALA A 42 -2.35 14.20 -47.72
CA ALA A 42 -2.48 12.82 -48.18
C ALA A 42 -1.62 12.50 -49.44
N THR A 43 -0.36 12.93 -49.41
CA THR A 43 0.57 12.91 -50.55
C THR A 43 1.43 11.65 -50.65
N SER A 44 1.15 10.60 -49.86
CA SER A 44 1.91 9.33 -49.80
C SER A 44 3.34 9.44 -49.24
N ILE A 45 3.66 10.48 -48.48
CA ILE A 45 4.95 10.66 -47.82
C ILE A 45 4.93 9.94 -46.45
N PRO A 46 5.89 9.05 -46.13
CA PRO A 46 5.90 8.28 -44.86
C PRO A 46 6.39 9.10 -43.65
N PHE A 47 5.88 8.79 -42.45
CA PHE A 47 6.25 9.42 -41.17
C PHE A 47 6.20 8.43 -39.98
N THR A 48 6.84 8.76 -38.84
CA THR A 48 7.01 7.83 -37.70
C THR A 48 5.77 7.76 -36.79
N ASN A 49 5.38 6.56 -36.33
CA ASN A 49 4.25 6.37 -35.41
C ASN A 49 4.62 6.57 -33.93
N SER A 50 3.61 6.70 -33.06
CA SER A 50 3.78 6.76 -31.61
C SER A 50 3.69 5.38 -30.95
N THR A 51 4.26 5.23 -29.74
CA THR A 51 4.17 4.01 -28.93
C THR A 51 3.81 4.35 -27.48
N ASN A 52 2.97 3.51 -26.88
CA ASN A 52 2.28 3.68 -25.60
C ASN A 52 1.33 4.90 -25.61
N ASN A 53 0.26 4.86 -24.82
CA ASN A 53 -0.61 6.02 -24.62
C ASN A 53 0.07 6.98 -23.63
N PRO A 54 0.75 8.06 -24.07
CA PRO A 54 1.56 8.89 -23.17
C PRO A 54 0.69 9.83 -22.34
N SER A 55 -0.55 10.07 -22.76
CA SER A 55 -1.47 11.08 -22.22
C SER A 55 -2.62 10.47 -21.40
N GLY A 56 -2.87 9.16 -21.51
CA GLY A 56 -3.99 8.49 -20.84
C GLY A 56 -5.36 8.98 -21.33
N GLU A 57 -5.40 9.57 -22.53
CA GLU A 57 -6.61 10.13 -23.14
C GLU A 57 -7.56 9.00 -23.56
N ASN A 58 -8.80 9.06 -23.09
CA ASN A 58 -9.87 8.12 -23.45
C ASN A 58 -10.98 8.89 -24.17
N PHE A 59 -11.15 8.66 -25.47
CA PHE A 59 -12.26 9.19 -26.26
C PHE A 59 -13.27 8.08 -26.52
N THR A 60 -14.56 8.42 -26.50
CA THR A 60 -15.63 7.47 -26.85
C THR A 60 -15.84 7.48 -28.36
N THR A 61 -15.61 6.34 -29.02
CA THR A 61 -15.74 6.17 -30.47
C THR A 61 -16.80 5.13 -30.82
N SER A 62 -17.26 5.10 -32.07
CA SER A 62 -18.29 4.13 -32.48
C SER A 62 -17.76 2.72 -32.76
N CYS A 63 -16.46 2.56 -33.01
CA CYS A 63 -15.89 1.30 -33.48
C CYS A 63 -14.74 0.73 -32.62
N ILE A 64 -14.01 1.56 -31.87
CA ILE A 64 -12.93 1.12 -30.97
C ILE A 64 -13.45 1.17 -29.52
N GLU A 65 -13.66 -0.01 -28.92
CA GLU A 65 -14.17 -0.19 -27.54
C GLU A 65 -13.06 -0.43 -26.50
N GLU A 66 -11.79 -0.47 -26.92
CA GLU A 66 -10.61 -0.64 -26.07
C GLU A 66 -9.78 0.66 -25.94
N PRO A 67 -8.95 0.81 -24.90
CA PRO A 67 -8.05 1.96 -24.80
C PRO A 67 -7.01 1.99 -25.94
N PHE A 68 -6.84 3.16 -26.56
CA PHE A 68 -5.85 3.38 -27.64
C PHE A 68 -4.43 3.00 -27.20
N GLN A 69 -3.69 2.34 -28.08
CA GLN A 69 -2.31 1.93 -27.86
C GLN A 69 -1.37 2.73 -28.79
N GLY A 70 -0.87 3.88 -28.31
CA GLY A 70 0.10 4.70 -29.07
C GLY A 70 -0.52 5.54 -30.20
N PRO A 71 -1.56 6.36 -29.93
CA PRO A 71 -2.23 7.15 -30.95
C PRO A 71 -1.34 8.27 -31.54
N THR A 72 -1.48 8.53 -32.83
CA THR A 72 -0.80 9.62 -33.57
C THR A 72 -1.83 10.50 -34.29
N TRP A 73 -1.65 11.83 -34.24
CA TRP A 73 -2.70 12.80 -34.56
C TRP A 73 -2.38 13.73 -35.75
N PHE A 74 -3.37 13.99 -36.61
CA PHE A 74 -3.27 14.85 -37.82
C PHE A 74 -4.51 15.73 -38.02
N PHE A 75 -4.40 16.74 -38.89
CA PHE A 75 -5.58 17.41 -39.46
C PHE A 75 -5.52 17.57 -41.00
N ILE A 76 -6.69 17.68 -41.63
CA ILE A 76 -6.88 17.84 -43.08
C ILE A 76 -7.77 19.06 -43.34
N LYS A 77 -7.31 19.97 -44.21
CA LYS A 77 -8.12 21.10 -44.70
C LYS A 77 -8.60 20.84 -46.13
N VAL A 78 -9.90 20.95 -46.37
CA VAL A 78 -10.50 20.68 -47.68
C VAL A 78 -10.41 21.91 -48.60
N LYS A 79 -9.96 21.76 -49.86
CA LYS A 79 -9.97 22.78 -50.93
C LYS A 79 -11.30 22.80 -51.66
N ILE A 80 -11.69 21.62 -52.14
CA ILE A 80 -12.80 21.40 -53.04
C ILE A 80 -13.75 20.50 -52.28
N SER A 81 -14.97 20.99 -52.06
CA SER A 81 -15.98 20.21 -51.38
C SER A 81 -16.30 18.94 -52.18
N GLY A 82 -16.37 17.81 -51.51
CA GLY A 82 -16.63 16.52 -52.15
C GLY A 82 -16.19 15.36 -51.27
N THR A 83 -16.46 14.13 -51.72
CA THR A 83 -15.97 12.93 -51.04
C THR A 83 -14.45 12.83 -51.21
N ILE A 84 -13.73 12.50 -50.14
CA ILE A 84 -12.29 12.24 -50.15
C ILE A 84 -12.09 10.82 -49.62
N GLN A 85 -11.40 9.97 -50.38
CA GLN A 85 -11.02 8.61 -49.96
C GLN A 85 -9.51 8.57 -49.73
N LEU A 86 -9.10 8.12 -48.54
CA LEU A 86 -7.72 7.99 -48.13
C LEU A 86 -7.40 6.53 -47.83
N GLU A 87 -6.16 6.14 -48.07
CA GLU A 87 -5.57 4.89 -47.61
C GLU A 87 -4.52 5.22 -46.55
N ILE A 88 -4.58 4.51 -45.43
CA ILE A 88 -3.59 4.55 -44.34
C ILE A 88 -2.89 3.20 -44.31
N SER A 89 -1.56 3.18 -44.28
CA SER A 89 -0.78 1.95 -44.09
C SER A 89 0.28 2.12 -43.00
N GLN A 90 0.53 1.06 -42.22
CA GLN A 90 1.57 1.05 -41.20
C GLN A 90 2.54 -0.14 -41.37
N VAL A 91 3.84 0.15 -41.29
CA VAL A 91 4.92 -0.85 -41.28
C VAL A 91 5.82 -0.63 -40.07
N SER A 92 6.20 -1.69 -39.37
CA SER A 92 7.24 -1.63 -38.32
C SER A 92 8.57 -1.12 -38.89
N ASN A 93 9.49 -0.71 -38.02
CA ASN A 93 10.86 -0.32 -38.42
C ASN A 93 11.63 -1.42 -39.16
N ASN A 94 11.17 -2.67 -39.10
CA ASN A 94 11.72 -3.80 -39.85
C ASN A 94 11.01 -4.04 -41.19
N GLY A 95 10.14 -3.12 -41.63
CA GLY A 95 9.40 -3.19 -42.90
C GLY A 95 8.25 -4.19 -42.91
N THR A 96 7.88 -4.77 -41.77
CA THR A 96 6.76 -5.71 -41.65
C THR A 96 5.46 -4.94 -41.41
N GLY A 97 4.40 -5.21 -42.19
CA GLY A 97 3.09 -4.61 -41.97
C GLY A 97 2.57 -4.91 -40.56
N THR A 98 2.11 -3.87 -39.87
CA THR A 98 1.59 -3.95 -38.51
C THR A 98 0.20 -3.36 -38.46
N ASP A 99 -0.63 -3.88 -37.57
CA ASP A 99 -2.00 -3.46 -37.35
C ASP A 99 -2.15 -1.94 -37.20
N VAL A 100 -3.09 -1.34 -37.93
CA VAL A 100 -3.36 0.11 -37.92
C VAL A 100 -4.87 0.35 -37.89
N ASP A 101 -5.33 1.03 -36.85
CA ASP A 101 -6.73 1.45 -36.71
C ASP A 101 -6.81 2.98 -36.82
N PHE A 102 -7.99 3.55 -37.10
CA PHE A 102 -8.14 5.00 -37.18
C PHE A 102 -9.51 5.50 -36.74
N VAL A 103 -9.56 6.79 -36.42
CA VAL A 103 -10.79 7.54 -36.21
C VAL A 103 -10.67 8.93 -36.82
N LEU A 104 -11.68 9.34 -37.57
CA LEU A 104 -11.77 10.64 -38.25
C LEU A 104 -12.92 11.45 -37.65
N TRP A 105 -12.67 12.70 -37.28
CA TRP A 105 -13.66 13.65 -36.77
C TRP A 105 -13.72 14.95 -37.58
N GLY A 106 -14.89 15.59 -37.60
CA GLY A 106 -15.10 16.93 -38.15
C GLY A 106 -16.51 17.11 -38.74
N PRO A 107 -16.77 18.19 -39.51
CA PRO A 107 -15.89 19.33 -39.75
C PRO A 107 -15.72 20.25 -38.54
N PHE A 108 -14.56 20.89 -38.45
CA PHE A 108 -14.25 21.95 -37.51
C PHE A 108 -13.91 23.25 -38.25
N ALA A 109 -14.36 24.39 -37.70
CA ALA A 109 -14.07 25.71 -38.25
C ALA A 109 -12.64 26.18 -37.93
N ASP A 110 -12.13 25.78 -36.77
CA ASP A 110 -10.76 25.98 -36.30
C ASP A 110 -10.39 24.84 -35.33
N LEU A 111 -9.10 24.73 -34.97
CA LEU A 111 -8.61 23.66 -34.10
C LEU A 111 -8.42 24.11 -32.64
N ASN A 112 -8.88 25.31 -32.26
CA ASN A 112 -8.78 25.76 -30.88
C ASN A 112 -9.78 24.99 -30.00
N SER A 113 -9.30 24.38 -28.92
CA SER A 113 -10.12 23.54 -28.02
C SER A 113 -10.72 22.28 -28.68
N VAL A 114 -10.18 21.83 -29.81
CA VAL A 114 -10.71 20.69 -30.60
C VAL A 114 -10.75 19.39 -29.79
N CYS A 115 -9.84 19.19 -28.83
CA CYS A 115 -9.79 17.98 -28.01
C CYS A 115 -11.04 17.76 -27.16
N GLY A 116 -11.72 18.82 -26.74
CA GLY A 116 -13.00 18.73 -26.02
C GLY A 116 -14.19 18.40 -26.92
N GLN A 117 -14.00 18.39 -28.24
CA GLN A 117 -15.04 18.20 -29.25
C GLN A 117 -14.94 16.84 -29.94
N LEU A 118 -13.93 16.02 -29.64
CA LEU A 118 -13.76 14.69 -30.21
C LEU A 118 -14.70 13.70 -29.49
N ASN A 119 -15.84 13.43 -30.10
CA ASN A 119 -16.91 12.58 -29.59
C ASN A 119 -17.70 11.95 -30.74
N THR A 120 -18.49 10.92 -30.44
CA THR A 120 -19.26 10.16 -31.45
C THR A 120 -20.13 11.03 -32.38
N PRO A 121 -20.79 12.11 -31.92
CA PRO A 121 -21.52 13.03 -32.82
C PRO A 121 -20.68 13.71 -33.91
N ASN A 122 -19.40 13.96 -33.64
CA ASN A 122 -18.47 14.58 -34.59
C ASN A 122 -17.63 13.55 -35.35
N GLU A 123 -17.85 12.26 -35.12
CA GLU A 123 -17.16 11.17 -35.77
C GLU A 123 -17.70 10.97 -37.19
N ILE A 124 -16.80 10.84 -38.15
CA ILE A 124 -17.11 10.72 -39.57
C ILE A 124 -16.87 9.30 -40.07
N ASP A 125 -15.72 8.75 -39.69
CA ASP A 125 -15.31 7.41 -40.09
C ASP A 125 -14.40 6.82 -39.01
N CYS A 126 -14.47 5.50 -38.86
CA CYS A 126 -13.77 4.77 -37.80
C CYS A 126 -13.60 3.34 -38.29
N SER A 127 -12.42 2.77 -38.07
CA SER A 127 -12.15 1.37 -38.33
C SER A 127 -11.43 0.72 -37.15
N TRP A 128 -11.83 -0.52 -36.87
CA TRP A 128 -11.23 -1.40 -35.88
C TRP A 128 -11.02 -2.78 -36.52
N SER A 129 -9.92 -2.96 -37.23
CA SER A 129 -9.63 -4.16 -38.01
C SER A 129 -8.15 -4.51 -37.92
N ALA A 130 -7.83 -5.81 -37.91
CA ALA A 130 -6.46 -6.30 -37.74
C ALA A 130 -5.54 -6.07 -38.99
N ALA A 131 -5.85 -5.10 -39.84
CA ALA A 131 -5.19 -4.88 -41.11
C ALA A 131 -4.02 -3.90 -40.99
N ALA A 132 -2.92 -4.16 -41.70
CA ALA A 132 -1.81 -3.21 -41.79
C ALA A 132 -2.09 -2.04 -42.77
N THR A 133 -3.27 -2.01 -43.38
CA THR A 133 -3.70 -1.01 -44.34
C THR A 133 -5.21 -0.88 -44.30
N GLU A 134 -5.71 0.35 -44.17
CA GLU A 134 -7.13 0.67 -44.01
C GLU A 134 -7.55 1.86 -44.88
N GLN A 135 -8.86 1.96 -45.15
CA GLN A 135 -9.42 3.04 -45.98
C GLN A 135 -10.23 4.00 -45.11
N VAL A 136 -9.93 5.29 -45.19
CA VAL A 136 -10.69 6.37 -44.57
C VAL A 136 -11.54 7.06 -45.63
N THR A 137 -12.83 7.22 -45.36
CA THR A 137 -13.75 7.97 -46.21
C THR A 137 -14.22 9.23 -45.48
N LEU A 138 -13.94 10.38 -46.07
CA LEU A 138 -14.56 11.65 -45.70
C LEU A 138 -15.72 11.94 -46.67
N PRO A 139 -16.98 11.55 -46.34
CA PRO A 139 -18.14 11.87 -47.15
C PRO A 139 -18.46 13.36 -47.05
N ASN A 140 -18.54 14.04 -48.20
CA ASN A 140 -18.90 15.46 -48.27
C ASN A 140 -17.98 16.40 -47.48
N GLY A 141 -16.66 16.25 -47.64
CA GLY A 141 -15.70 17.24 -47.17
C GLY A 141 -16.11 18.64 -47.63
N VAL A 142 -16.04 19.65 -46.75
CA VAL A 142 -16.47 21.02 -47.04
C VAL A 142 -15.25 21.93 -47.18
N ALA A 143 -15.11 22.59 -48.33
CA ALA A 143 -14.04 23.54 -48.60
C ALA A 143 -13.86 24.56 -47.46
N GLY A 144 -12.62 24.72 -46.99
CA GLY A 144 -12.24 25.59 -45.89
C GLY A 144 -12.41 25.00 -44.48
N GLN A 145 -13.11 23.86 -44.33
CA GLN A 145 -13.26 23.18 -43.05
C GLN A 145 -12.09 22.22 -42.76
N LEU A 146 -11.92 21.92 -41.47
CA LEU A 146 -10.83 21.13 -40.92
C LEU A 146 -11.36 19.80 -40.37
N TYR A 147 -10.59 18.73 -40.52
CA TYR A 147 -10.95 17.39 -40.08
C TYR A 147 -9.78 16.78 -39.33
N VAL A 148 -10.02 16.14 -38.18
CA VAL A 148 -8.97 15.58 -37.31
C VAL A 148 -8.93 14.06 -37.49
N LEU A 149 -7.76 13.52 -37.78
CA LEU A 149 -7.52 12.09 -37.96
C LEU A 149 -6.60 11.58 -36.85
N LEU A 150 -7.08 10.62 -36.07
CA LEU A 150 -6.27 9.80 -35.15
C LEU A 150 -5.98 8.47 -35.81
N ILE A 151 -4.74 8.00 -35.66
CA ILE A 151 -4.30 6.68 -36.08
C ILE A 151 -3.79 5.95 -34.84
N ASP A 152 -4.40 4.82 -34.50
CA ASP A 152 -4.01 3.98 -33.38
C ASP A 152 -3.03 2.88 -33.81
N ASN A 153 -1.98 2.70 -33.02
CA ASN A 153 -0.96 1.69 -33.25
C ASN A 153 -1.26 0.46 -32.40
N TYR A 154 -2.31 -0.29 -32.73
CA TYR A 154 -2.83 -1.38 -31.89
C TYR A 154 -1.76 -2.36 -31.38
N SER A 155 -0.77 -2.69 -32.23
CA SER A 155 0.34 -3.59 -31.87
C SER A 155 1.37 -2.98 -30.90
N ASN A 156 1.32 -1.67 -30.69
CA ASN A 156 2.25 -0.86 -29.89
C ASN A 156 3.73 -1.06 -30.26
N VAL A 157 4.01 -1.15 -31.57
CA VAL A 157 5.37 -1.36 -32.12
C VAL A 157 5.84 -0.11 -32.87
N PRO A 158 7.10 0.34 -32.69
CA PRO A 158 7.67 1.44 -33.49
C PRO A 158 7.71 1.14 -35.00
N GLY A 159 7.27 2.11 -35.80
CA GLY A 159 7.11 1.97 -37.26
C GLY A 159 6.87 3.30 -38.00
N GLN A 160 6.59 3.18 -39.30
CA GLN A 160 6.20 4.27 -40.21
C GLN A 160 4.75 4.12 -40.67
N ILE A 161 4.04 5.23 -40.79
CA ILE A 161 2.68 5.35 -41.33
C ILE A 161 2.73 6.17 -42.63
N THR A 162 1.87 5.85 -43.59
CA THR A 162 1.66 6.62 -44.83
C THR A 162 0.18 6.91 -45.05
N ILE A 163 -0.17 8.13 -45.49
CA ILE A 163 -1.53 8.55 -45.83
C ILE A 163 -1.58 8.98 -47.30
N THR A 164 -2.46 8.38 -48.08
CA THR A 164 -2.58 8.60 -49.53
C THR A 164 -4.03 8.87 -49.92
N GLN A 165 -4.31 9.94 -50.68
CA GLN A 165 -5.65 10.09 -51.27
C GLN A 165 -5.79 9.15 -52.47
N THR A 166 -6.63 8.13 -52.35
CA THR A 166 -6.84 7.08 -53.34
C THR A 166 -8.05 7.32 -54.24
N GLY A 167 -8.93 8.26 -53.88
CA GLY A 167 -10.13 8.56 -54.67
C GLY A 167 -10.97 9.72 -54.14
N GLY A 168 -12.17 9.89 -54.73
CA GLY A 168 -13.12 10.95 -54.40
C GLY A 168 -13.13 12.12 -55.39
N ASN A 169 -14.13 13.01 -55.25
CA ASN A 169 -14.31 14.22 -56.07
C ASN A 169 -14.04 15.52 -55.29
N GLY A 170 -13.75 15.42 -53.99
CA GLY A 170 -13.18 16.49 -53.19
C GLY A 170 -11.65 16.43 -53.18
N SER A 171 -11.02 17.48 -52.71
CA SER A 171 -9.56 17.53 -52.54
C SER A 171 -9.15 18.35 -51.33
N SER A 172 -7.97 18.08 -50.79
CA SER A 172 -7.32 18.93 -49.77
C SER A 172 -6.75 20.23 -50.37
N ASP A 173 -6.69 21.31 -49.59
CA ASP A 173 -6.27 22.67 -50.01
C ASP A 173 -4.80 22.77 -50.39
N CYS A 174 -4.55 23.04 -51.69
CA CYS A 174 -3.24 23.13 -52.36
C CYS A 174 -3.13 24.37 -53.28
N GLY A 175 -3.68 25.55 -52.92
CA GLY A 175 -3.90 26.74 -53.77
C GLY A 175 -2.70 27.56 -54.29
N PHE A 176 -1.57 26.97 -54.69
CA PHE A 176 -0.34 27.70 -55.05
C PHE A 176 0.21 27.37 -56.45
N LEU A 177 -0.61 26.92 -57.41
CA LEU A 177 -0.15 26.16 -58.59
C LEU A 177 -0.43 26.86 -59.96
N SER A 178 0.34 27.89 -60.32
CA SER A 178 1.05 27.87 -61.62
C SER A 178 2.50 28.18 -61.30
N ALA A 179 3.28 27.13 -61.05
CA ALA A 179 4.62 27.29 -60.52
C ALA A 179 5.50 28.01 -61.55
N VAL A 180 6.30 28.96 -61.05
CA VAL A 180 7.51 29.39 -61.74
C VAL A 180 8.63 28.59 -61.14
N ASP A 181 9.46 27.92 -61.95
CA ASP A 181 10.61 27.18 -61.45
C ASP A 181 11.91 27.84 -61.93
N ILE A 182 12.93 27.88 -61.07
CA ILE A 182 14.28 28.29 -61.41
C ILE A 182 15.08 27.06 -61.87
N LEU A 183 15.28 26.97 -63.17
CA LEU A 183 15.97 25.86 -63.84
C LEU A 183 17.32 26.32 -64.41
N ASP A 184 18.15 25.36 -64.81
CA ASP A 184 19.35 25.64 -65.59
C ASP A 184 19.02 26.01 -67.05
N SER A 185 20.04 26.42 -67.83
CA SER A 185 19.86 26.81 -69.22
C SER A 185 19.48 25.66 -70.18
N LEU A 186 19.46 24.42 -69.69
CA LEU A 186 18.97 23.24 -70.40
C LEU A 186 17.55 22.82 -69.95
N GLY A 187 16.96 23.51 -68.97
CA GLY A 187 15.63 23.25 -68.43
C GLY A 187 15.58 22.17 -67.35
N ASN A 188 16.69 21.85 -66.69
CA ASN A 188 16.74 20.89 -65.59
C ASN A 188 16.84 21.59 -64.23
N GLU A 189 16.45 20.88 -63.17
CA GLU A 189 16.61 21.35 -61.79
C GLU A 189 18.10 21.57 -61.44
N ILE A 190 18.42 22.69 -60.80
CA ILE A 190 19.79 23.03 -60.43
C ILE A 190 20.19 22.26 -59.17
N THR A 191 20.90 21.16 -59.36
CA THR A 191 21.37 20.31 -58.25
C THR A 191 22.71 20.74 -57.66
N ASN A 192 23.55 21.46 -58.42
CA ASN A 192 24.79 22.03 -57.89
C ASN A 192 24.58 23.50 -57.49
N THR A 193 24.72 23.80 -56.20
CA THR A 193 24.53 25.13 -55.62
C THR A 193 25.84 25.79 -55.17
N ASN A 194 26.99 25.13 -55.33
CA ASN A 194 28.30 25.61 -54.87
C ASN A 194 29.28 25.78 -56.04
N TYR A 195 29.96 26.94 -56.10
CA TYR A 195 30.83 27.31 -57.21
C TYR A 195 32.12 27.99 -56.71
N CYS A 196 33.23 27.83 -57.44
CA CYS A 196 34.52 28.44 -57.11
C CYS A 196 34.71 29.73 -57.90
N ILE A 197 35.04 30.86 -57.26
CA ILE A 197 35.29 32.12 -57.97
C ILE A 197 36.54 31.93 -58.87
N PRO A 198 36.47 32.22 -60.19
CA PRO A 198 35.55 33.15 -60.87
C PRO A 198 34.37 32.53 -61.65
N ASP A 199 33.95 31.30 -61.33
CA ASP A 199 32.83 30.63 -62.01
C ASP A 199 31.52 31.45 -61.90
N THR A 200 30.63 31.30 -62.87
CA THR A 200 29.29 31.93 -62.90
C THR A 200 28.21 30.90 -63.18
N LYS A 201 26.95 31.19 -62.80
CA LYS A 201 25.78 30.33 -63.05
C LYS A 201 24.65 31.09 -63.72
N GLU A 202 24.02 30.49 -64.72
CA GLU A 202 22.77 30.98 -65.32
C GLU A 202 21.57 30.37 -64.60
N LEU A 203 20.59 31.22 -64.28
CA LEU A 203 19.30 30.87 -63.68
C LEU A 203 18.19 31.23 -64.66
N VAL A 204 17.32 30.27 -64.97
CA VAL A 204 16.22 30.43 -65.92
C VAL A 204 14.89 30.22 -65.21
N ALA A 205 14.16 31.31 -64.96
CA ALA A 205 12.78 31.23 -64.53
C ALA A 205 11.94 30.71 -65.70
N THR A 206 11.16 29.65 -65.45
CA THR A 206 10.28 29.03 -66.43
C THR A 206 8.89 28.93 -65.83
N ALA A 207 7.93 29.63 -66.44
CA ALA A 207 6.53 29.50 -66.06
C ALA A 207 5.96 28.20 -66.64
N ASP A 208 5.27 27.39 -65.83
CA ASP A 208 4.53 26.24 -66.33
C ASP A 208 3.33 26.72 -67.15
N THR A 209 3.42 26.52 -68.47
CA THR A 209 2.38 27.00 -69.40
C THR A 209 1.22 26.02 -69.58
N SER A 210 1.32 24.81 -69.03
CA SER A 210 0.28 23.79 -69.11
C SER A 210 -0.95 24.13 -68.27
N ASP A 211 -0.78 25.02 -67.29
CA ASP A 211 -1.84 25.53 -66.41
C ASP A 211 -2.69 26.66 -67.03
N PHE A 212 -2.31 27.21 -68.20
CA PHE A 212 -3.08 28.28 -68.88
C PHE A 212 -4.01 27.74 -69.98
N THR A 213 -5.28 28.18 -69.98
CA THR A 213 -6.26 27.85 -71.04
C THR A 213 -6.39 29.01 -72.05
N GLY A 214 -6.22 28.76 -73.35
CA GLY A 214 -6.35 29.77 -74.43
C GLY A 214 -5.22 29.71 -75.47
N ASP A 215 -5.12 30.72 -76.34
CA ASP A 215 -3.96 30.87 -77.24
C ASP A 215 -2.80 31.50 -76.46
N LEU A 216 -1.75 30.72 -76.20
CA LEU A 216 -0.56 31.14 -75.45
C LEU A 216 0.12 32.39 -76.05
N ALA A 217 -0.08 32.68 -77.34
CA ALA A 217 0.46 33.90 -77.98
C ALA A 217 -0.15 35.20 -77.43
N ASN A 218 -1.32 35.12 -76.81
CA ASN A 218 -1.99 36.28 -76.21
C ASN A 218 -1.53 36.55 -74.78
N TYR A 219 -0.85 35.61 -74.12
CA TYR A 219 -0.37 35.78 -72.76
C TYR A 219 0.84 36.70 -72.67
N ARG A 220 0.94 37.41 -71.55
CA ARG A 220 2.03 38.32 -71.21
C ARG A 220 2.54 38.00 -69.81
N TYR A 221 3.83 37.75 -69.70
CA TYR A 221 4.52 37.37 -68.47
C TYR A 221 5.35 38.54 -67.94
N ASN A 222 5.35 38.72 -66.62
CA ASN A 222 6.21 39.66 -65.92
C ASN A 222 7.08 38.88 -64.94
N PHE A 223 8.39 39.12 -64.94
CA PHE A 223 9.35 38.52 -64.03
C PHE A 223 10.06 39.62 -63.24
N LYS A 224 10.19 39.46 -61.93
CA LYS A 224 11.03 40.30 -61.08
C LYS A 224 12.00 39.40 -60.34
N TRP A 225 13.29 39.60 -60.57
CA TRP A 225 14.33 38.87 -59.88
C TRP A 225 14.89 39.67 -58.73
N TYR A 226 15.12 38.98 -57.63
CA TYR A 226 15.70 39.52 -56.42
C TYR A 226 16.96 38.73 -56.06
N LYS A 227 17.91 39.42 -55.45
CA LYS A 227 19.00 38.81 -54.70
C LYS A 227 18.90 39.31 -53.26
N ASP A 228 18.74 38.39 -52.31
CA ASP A 228 18.58 38.69 -50.89
C ASP A 228 17.47 39.73 -50.65
N ALA A 229 16.32 39.53 -51.29
CA ALA A 229 15.15 40.43 -51.31
C ALA A 229 15.37 41.83 -51.94
N VAL A 230 16.56 42.11 -52.51
CA VAL A 230 16.81 43.33 -53.28
C VAL A 230 16.55 43.06 -54.74
N LEU A 231 15.69 43.87 -55.37
CA LEU A 231 15.35 43.74 -56.79
C LEU A 231 16.60 43.97 -57.65
N ILE A 232 16.96 42.96 -58.45
CA ILE A 232 18.13 42.99 -59.34
C ILE A 232 17.77 43.02 -60.83
N SER A 233 16.59 42.53 -61.21
CA SER A 233 16.11 42.59 -62.60
C SER A 233 14.59 42.63 -62.67
N THR A 234 14.04 43.26 -63.71
CA THR A 234 12.60 43.28 -63.97
C THR A 234 12.35 43.18 -65.46
N VAL A 235 11.49 42.26 -65.85
CA VAL A 235 10.99 42.07 -67.20
C VAL A 235 9.48 42.16 -67.14
N THR A 236 8.88 43.01 -67.95
CA THR A 236 7.43 43.18 -68.00
C THR A 236 6.90 42.94 -69.40
N ASN A 237 5.66 42.47 -69.47
CA ASN A 237 4.90 42.26 -70.69
C ASN A 237 5.59 41.35 -71.73
N SER A 238 6.35 40.37 -71.24
CA SER A 238 7.09 39.40 -72.06
C SER A 238 6.12 38.46 -72.77
N THR A 239 6.34 38.19 -74.05
CA THR A 239 5.65 37.10 -74.77
C THR A 239 6.32 35.74 -74.56
N SER A 240 7.48 35.71 -73.89
CA SER A 240 8.19 34.49 -73.50
C SER A 240 7.78 34.09 -72.09
N SER A 241 7.46 32.81 -71.90
CA SER A 241 7.19 32.19 -70.60
C SER A 241 8.46 31.91 -69.79
N THR A 242 9.63 32.28 -70.29
CA THR A 242 10.91 32.14 -69.59
C THR A 242 11.70 33.44 -69.50
N ASN A 243 12.53 33.56 -68.46
CA ASN A 243 13.50 34.64 -68.32
C ASN A 243 14.81 34.16 -67.64
N THR A 244 15.96 34.57 -68.17
CA THR A 244 17.28 34.14 -67.68
C THR A 244 18.08 35.30 -67.08
N ILE A 245 18.77 35.04 -65.97
CA ILE A 245 19.82 35.90 -65.39
C ILE A 245 21.12 35.11 -65.20
N THR A 246 22.27 35.80 -65.24
CA THR A 246 23.58 35.21 -64.90
C THR A 246 24.07 35.78 -63.58
N VAL A 247 24.49 34.91 -62.66
CA VAL A 247 24.87 35.26 -61.29
C VAL A 247 26.25 34.71 -60.94
N ASN A 248 26.98 35.41 -60.08
CA ASN A 248 28.36 35.09 -59.71
C ASN A 248 28.70 35.48 -58.26
N GLN A 249 27.68 35.61 -57.42
CA GLN A 249 27.83 36.01 -56.03
C GLN A 249 26.98 35.12 -55.14
N THR A 250 27.44 34.88 -53.92
CA THR A 250 26.64 34.19 -52.89
C THR A 250 25.40 35.00 -52.55
N GLY A 251 24.26 34.32 -52.41
CA GLY A 251 22.99 34.90 -51.98
C GLY A 251 21.80 34.02 -52.35
N VAL A 252 20.63 34.40 -51.84
CA VAL A 252 19.34 33.80 -52.22
C VAL A 252 18.80 34.56 -53.42
N TYR A 253 18.64 33.87 -54.54
CA TYR A 253 18.06 34.43 -55.75
C TYR A 253 16.61 33.98 -55.86
N SER A 254 15.67 34.91 -55.89
CA SER A 254 14.25 34.60 -56.05
C SER A 254 13.65 35.30 -57.26
N VAL A 255 12.60 34.72 -57.82
CA VAL A 255 11.83 35.29 -58.92
C VAL A 255 10.37 35.37 -58.54
N ASP A 256 9.76 36.54 -58.72
CA ASP A 256 8.32 36.73 -58.69
C ASP A 256 7.81 36.79 -60.13
N MET A 257 6.77 36.02 -60.43
CA MET A 257 6.16 35.92 -61.75
C MET A 257 4.65 36.22 -61.70
N THR A 258 4.17 37.02 -62.67
CA THR A 258 2.74 37.18 -62.94
C THR A 258 2.45 36.99 -64.44
N ALA A 259 1.29 36.45 -64.78
CA ALA A 259 0.87 36.24 -66.16
C ALA A 259 -0.59 36.68 -66.38
N TYR A 260 -0.91 37.21 -67.57
CA TYR A 260 -2.28 37.53 -67.96
C TYR A 260 -2.49 37.44 -69.48
N ASP A 261 -3.72 37.17 -69.92
CA ASP A 261 -4.11 37.20 -71.34
C ASP A 261 -4.36 38.65 -71.79
N SER A 262 -3.58 39.14 -72.75
CA SER A 262 -3.66 40.52 -73.24
C SER A 262 -4.92 40.84 -74.07
N THR A 263 -5.73 39.84 -74.41
CA THR A 263 -6.99 40.00 -75.15
C THR A 263 -8.23 40.01 -74.26
N ASP A 264 -8.11 39.60 -72.98
CA ASP A 264 -9.20 39.69 -72.00
C ASP A 264 -9.28 41.10 -71.41
N THR A 265 -10.32 41.85 -71.80
CA THR A 265 -10.52 43.25 -71.36
C THR A 265 -11.05 43.39 -69.94
N THR A 266 -11.28 42.29 -69.21
CA THR A 266 -11.79 42.29 -67.83
C THR A 266 -10.71 42.16 -66.75
N VAL A 267 -9.48 41.77 -67.12
CA VAL A 267 -8.35 41.61 -66.21
C VAL A 267 -7.62 42.95 -66.03
N ASP A 268 -7.44 43.42 -64.80
CA ASP A 268 -6.56 44.56 -64.49
C ASP A 268 -5.12 44.07 -64.35
N PRO A 269 -4.18 44.48 -65.24
CA PRO A 269 -2.79 44.05 -65.18
C PRO A 269 -2.04 44.48 -63.90
N ASN A 270 -2.63 45.35 -63.08
CA ASN A 270 -2.03 45.84 -61.84
C ASN A 270 -2.44 45.03 -60.59
N THR A 271 -3.33 44.03 -60.72
CA THR A 271 -3.84 43.22 -59.59
C THR A 271 -3.69 41.71 -59.82
N LEU A 272 -2.61 41.29 -60.49
CA LEU A 272 -2.36 39.88 -60.80
C LEU A 272 -1.78 39.12 -59.60
N GLU A 273 -2.18 37.86 -59.42
CA GLU A 273 -1.60 36.96 -58.41
C GLU A 273 -0.15 36.58 -58.78
N VAL A 274 0.71 36.48 -57.76
CA VAL A 274 2.17 36.29 -57.91
C VAL A 274 2.52 34.85 -57.55
N SER A 275 3.24 34.17 -58.44
CA SER A 275 3.97 32.93 -58.12
C SER A 275 5.43 33.24 -57.89
N SER A 276 6.07 32.57 -56.94
CA SER A 276 7.48 32.79 -56.61
C SER A 276 8.25 31.50 -56.45
N ASP A 277 9.54 31.53 -56.81
CA ASP A 277 10.50 30.46 -56.50
C ASP A 277 11.86 31.08 -56.14
N ASP A 278 12.66 30.35 -55.37
CA ASP A 278 13.96 30.80 -54.92
C ASP A 278 15.03 29.69 -54.91
N ILE A 279 16.28 30.10 -55.06
CA ILE A 279 17.43 29.22 -54.98
C ILE A 279 18.58 29.91 -54.26
N SER A 280 19.19 29.19 -53.33
CA SER A 280 20.39 29.63 -52.60
C SER A 280 21.66 29.14 -53.30
N LEU A 281 22.55 30.06 -53.68
CA LEU A 281 23.84 29.74 -54.28
C LEU A 281 25.00 30.26 -53.44
N THR A 282 26.09 29.50 -53.42
CA THR A 282 27.33 29.86 -52.72
C THR A 282 28.51 29.89 -53.68
N PHE A 283 29.24 31.01 -53.68
CA PHE A 283 30.50 31.22 -54.40
C PHE A 283 31.63 31.44 -53.40
N VAL A 284 32.72 30.68 -53.50
CA VAL A 284 33.89 30.77 -52.58
C VAL A 284 35.18 31.08 -53.34
N ASP A 285 36.08 31.88 -52.76
CA ASP A 285 37.42 32.11 -53.31
C ASP A 285 38.28 30.83 -53.24
N ALA A 286 39.23 30.66 -54.16
CA ALA A 286 40.22 29.59 -54.06
C ALA A 286 41.12 29.78 -52.82
N PRO A 287 41.59 28.69 -52.16
CA PRO A 287 42.46 28.83 -51.00
C PRO A 287 43.78 29.54 -51.34
N ASP A 288 44.21 30.50 -50.52
CA ASP A 288 45.50 31.19 -50.60
C ASP A 288 46.16 31.17 -49.21
N ILE A 289 47.16 30.31 -49.02
CA ILE A 289 47.71 29.97 -47.69
C ILE A 289 49.22 30.18 -47.61
N THR A 290 49.68 30.88 -46.57
CA THR A 290 51.09 30.97 -46.18
C THR A 290 51.33 30.25 -44.85
N LEU A 291 52.39 29.44 -44.75
CA LEU A 291 52.87 28.88 -43.49
C LEU A 291 53.84 29.82 -42.78
N GLN A 292 53.63 29.97 -41.48
CA GLN A 292 54.54 30.63 -40.55
C GLN A 292 54.96 29.66 -39.45
N SER A 293 56.16 29.86 -38.89
CA SER A 293 56.65 29.10 -37.73
C SER A 293 57.07 30.02 -36.61
N THR A 294 56.80 29.61 -35.37
CA THR A 294 57.27 30.30 -34.16
C THR A 294 58.75 30.07 -33.86
N ALA A 295 59.34 28.96 -34.34
CA ALA A 295 60.74 28.61 -34.15
C ALA A 295 61.24 27.67 -35.27
N THR A 296 62.55 27.50 -35.38
CA THR A 296 63.18 26.58 -36.36
C THR A 296 63.91 25.41 -35.72
N CYS A 297 64.11 25.45 -34.40
CA CYS A 297 64.69 24.35 -33.62
C CYS A 297 63.57 23.52 -32.99
N LEU A 298 63.64 22.19 -33.14
CA LEU A 298 62.62 21.26 -32.63
C LEU A 298 62.45 21.37 -31.10
N GLY A 299 63.54 21.62 -30.36
CA GLY A 299 63.52 21.77 -28.91
C GLY A 299 62.74 22.99 -28.41
N ASP A 300 62.54 24.01 -29.25
CA ASP A 300 61.75 25.20 -28.91
C ASP A 300 60.24 24.99 -29.18
N SER A 301 59.84 23.74 -29.44
CA SER A 301 58.45 23.34 -29.72
C SER A 301 57.80 24.20 -30.82
N PRO A 302 58.33 24.15 -32.05
CA PRO A 302 57.83 24.99 -33.13
C PRO A 302 56.36 24.70 -33.40
N VAL A 303 55.57 25.76 -33.67
CA VAL A 303 54.19 25.65 -34.13
C VAL A 303 54.14 26.23 -35.53
N LEU A 304 53.79 25.38 -36.49
CA LEU A 304 53.51 25.77 -37.85
C LEU A 304 52.05 26.18 -37.94
N GLN A 305 51.77 27.39 -38.40
CA GLN A 305 50.40 27.90 -38.54
C GLN A 305 50.12 28.24 -40.01
N ALA A 306 49.03 27.69 -40.53
CA ALA A 306 48.47 28.08 -41.83
C ALA A 306 47.71 29.40 -41.68
N ILE A 307 48.12 30.40 -42.44
CA ILE A 307 47.50 31.72 -42.48
C ILE A 307 46.76 31.84 -43.80
N ASP A 308 45.45 32.08 -43.73
CA ASP A 308 44.62 32.43 -44.88
C ASP A 308 44.90 33.87 -45.30
N ASN A 309 45.41 34.04 -46.52
CA ASN A 309 45.70 35.34 -47.10
C ASN A 309 44.46 35.93 -47.81
N ASN A 310 43.38 35.17 -47.98
CA ASN A 310 42.15 35.70 -48.56
C ASN A 310 41.55 36.79 -47.67
N ALA A 311 40.93 37.79 -48.32
CA ALA A 311 40.38 38.96 -47.61
C ALA A 311 39.26 38.60 -46.62
N ASN A 312 38.55 37.50 -46.87
CA ASN A 312 37.59 36.88 -45.97
C ASN A 312 38.08 35.49 -45.58
N VAL A 313 38.26 35.25 -44.28
CA VAL A 313 38.76 33.98 -43.75
C VAL A 313 37.75 32.87 -44.05
N GLN A 314 38.19 31.83 -44.76
CA GLN A 314 37.36 30.68 -45.10
C GLN A 314 37.64 29.47 -44.19
N LEU A 315 36.69 28.54 -44.16
CA LEU A 315 36.88 27.24 -43.52
C LEU A 315 37.52 26.26 -44.50
N TYR A 316 38.67 25.72 -44.12
CA TYR A 316 39.39 24.73 -44.91
C TYR A 316 39.59 23.41 -44.17
N SER A 317 39.77 22.36 -44.97
CA SER A 317 40.42 21.12 -44.56
C SER A 317 41.91 21.20 -44.85
N TYR A 318 42.72 20.60 -43.98
CA TYR A 318 44.18 20.61 -44.05
C TYR A 318 44.70 19.18 -44.14
N GLN A 319 45.84 19.00 -44.80
CA GLN A 319 46.65 17.80 -44.73
C GLN A 319 48.13 18.18 -44.68
N TRP A 320 48.80 17.87 -43.58
CA TRP A 320 50.21 18.20 -43.41
C TRP A 320 51.15 17.16 -44.03
N PHE A 321 52.30 17.62 -44.50
CA PHE A 321 53.34 16.81 -45.10
C PHE A 321 54.70 17.06 -44.43
N ARG A 322 55.51 16.01 -44.26
CA ARG A 322 56.91 16.06 -43.86
C ARG A 322 57.77 15.38 -44.92
N ASN A 323 58.78 16.07 -45.44
CA ASN A 323 59.68 15.55 -46.48
C ASN A 323 58.90 14.91 -47.64
N ASN A 324 57.84 15.59 -48.11
CA ASN A 324 56.91 15.16 -49.17
C ASN A 324 56.02 13.93 -48.86
N ASN A 325 56.03 13.40 -47.63
CA ASN A 325 55.12 12.34 -47.20
C ASN A 325 53.98 12.91 -46.35
N ALA A 326 52.74 12.50 -46.63
CA ALA A 326 51.59 12.89 -45.85
C ALA A 326 51.72 12.38 -44.41
N ILE A 327 51.38 13.23 -43.44
CA ILE A 327 51.35 12.90 -42.02
C ILE A 327 49.91 12.45 -41.68
N PRO A 328 49.65 11.16 -41.46
CA PRO A 328 48.28 10.68 -41.28
C PRO A 328 47.60 11.35 -40.08
N GLY A 329 46.38 11.84 -40.28
CA GLY A 329 45.55 12.45 -39.23
C GLY A 329 45.93 13.88 -38.85
N ALA A 330 46.97 14.47 -39.45
CA ALA A 330 47.31 15.87 -39.24
C ALA A 330 46.44 16.76 -40.15
N THR A 331 45.26 17.15 -39.65
CA THR A 331 44.24 17.88 -40.41
C THR A 331 43.80 19.22 -39.81
N ALA A 332 44.49 19.70 -38.77
CA ALA A 332 44.23 21.00 -38.17
C ALA A 332 44.97 22.14 -38.92
N GLY A 333 44.50 23.38 -38.78
CA GLY A 333 45.14 24.56 -39.39
C GLY A 333 46.47 24.97 -38.74
N SER A 334 46.84 24.33 -37.64
CA SER A 334 48.16 24.41 -37.03
C SER A 334 48.73 23.02 -36.78
N PHE A 335 50.05 22.90 -36.78
CA PHE A 335 50.76 21.65 -36.55
C PHE A 335 52.03 21.89 -35.75
N SER A 336 52.27 21.04 -34.76
CA SER A 336 53.49 21.04 -33.95
C SER A 336 54.40 19.89 -34.39
N PRO A 337 55.50 20.17 -35.13
CA PRO A 337 56.44 19.15 -35.55
C PRO A 337 57.03 18.39 -34.37
N ALA A 338 56.94 17.06 -34.43
CA ALA A 338 57.57 16.15 -33.46
C ALA A 338 58.92 15.60 -33.95
N MET A 339 59.30 15.87 -35.21
CA MET A 339 60.53 15.37 -35.82
C MET A 339 61.16 16.48 -36.68
N PRO A 340 62.49 16.48 -36.88
CA PRO A 340 63.13 17.44 -37.77
C PRO A 340 62.76 17.16 -39.24
N GLY A 341 62.75 18.15 -40.11
CA GLY A 341 62.44 17.97 -41.53
C GLY A 341 61.78 19.18 -42.18
N ALA A 342 61.50 19.05 -43.47
CA ALA A 342 60.82 20.08 -44.25
C ALA A 342 59.30 19.84 -44.27
N TYR A 343 58.52 20.83 -43.83
CA TYR A 343 57.08 20.75 -43.66
C TYR A 343 56.32 21.72 -44.57
N PHE A 344 55.20 21.27 -45.13
CA PHE A 344 54.19 22.11 -45.80
C PHE A 344 52.79 21.55 -45.55
N VAL A 345 51.73 22.32 -45.87
CA VAL A 345 50.33 21.91 -45.73
C VAL A 345 49.59 22.05 -47.06
N GLU A 346 48.81 21.03 -47.42
CA GLU A 346 47.83 21.09 -48.50
C GLU A 346 46.48 21.50 -47.92
N VAL A 347 45.80 22.45 -48.56
CA VAL A 347 44.56 23.06 -48.05
C VAL A 347 43.46 23.02 -49.11
N SER A 348 42.25 22.64 -48.68
CA SER A 348 41.07 22.55 -49.56
C SER A 348 39.81 23.07 -48.86
N ASN A 349 39.01 23.87 -49.56
CA ASN A 349 37.65 24.25 -49.14
C ASN A 349 36.56 23.35 -49.76
N SER A 350 36.93 22.15 -50.25
CA SER A 350 36.07 21.14 -50.91
C SER A 350 35.38 21.55 -52.21
N ILE A 351 35.28 22.85 -52.50
CA ILE A 351 34.62 23.41 -53.69
C ILE A 351 35.67 23.77 -54.75
N CYS A 352 36.79 24.37 -54.36
CA CYS A 352 37.92 24.70 -55.24
C CYS A 352 39.01 23.62 -55.19
N THR A 353 39.87 23.58 -56.22
CA THR A 353 41.02 22.67 -56.27
C THR A 353 41.99 22.94 -55.10
N PRO A 354 42.47 21.89 -54.39
CA PRO A 354 43.42 22.05 -53.29
C PRO A 354 44.75 22.71 -53.70
N VAL A 355 45.41 23.41 -52.78
CA VAL A 355 46.71 24.07 -52.99
C VAL A 355 47.71 23.76 -51.87
N ASN A 356 49.00 23.76 -52.19
CA ASN A 356 50.10 23.58 -51.24
C ASN A 356 50.68 24.93 -50.78
N SER A 357 50.99 25.04 -49.49
CA SER A 357 51.70 26.20 -48.91
C SER A 357 53.20 26.25 -49.26
N ASN A 358 53.91 27.28 -48.80
CA ASN A 358 55.38 27.28 -48.72
C ASN A 358 55.91 26.22 -47.73
N THR A 359 57.19 25.87 -47.84
CA THR A 359 57.86 24.86 -47.00
C THR A 359 58.71 25.51 -45.89
N ILE A 360 58.65 24.99 -44.66
CA ILE A 360 59.49 25.39 -43.51
C ILE A 360 60.35 24.21 -43.03
N ALA A 361 61.65 24.42 -42.82
CA ALA A 361 62.55 23.42 -42.27
C ALA A 361 62.68 23.54 -40.74
N ILE A 362 62.55 22.41 -40.05
CA ILE A 362 62.76 22.26 -38.60
C ILE A 362 64.03 21.44 -38.36
N TYR A 363 64.97 21.99 -37.60
CA TYR A 363 66.25 21.37 -37.26
C TYR A 363 66.19 20.65 -35.91
N ALA A 364 66.96 19.57 -35.77
CA ALA A 364 67.09 18.88 -34.50
C ALA A 364 67.92 19.73 -33.52
N THR A 365 67.52 19.74 -32.24
CA THR A 365 68.36 20.28 -31.17
C THR A 365 69.40 19.21 -30.78
N PRO A 366 70.70 19.52 -30.65
CA PRO A 366 71.69 18.55 -30.21
C PRO A 366 71.35 17.97 -28.83
N ILE A 367 71.48 16.65 -28.67
CA ILE A 367 71.33 15.96 -27.39
C ILE A 367 72.73 15.63 -26.89
N VAL A 368 73.25 16.48 -26.00
CA VAL A 368 74.63 16.44 -25.54
C VAL A 368 74.70 15.87 -24.13
N GLN A 369 75.59 14.91 -23.90
CA GLN A 369 75.92 14.41 -22.58
C GLN A 369 77.45 14.44 -22.40
N ALA A 370 77.91 15.07 -21.33
CA ALA A 370 79.29 14.95 -20.87
C ALA A 370 79.37 13.85 -19.80
N ASP A 371 80.52 13.20 -19.66
CA ASP A 371 80.75 12.25 -18.57
C ASP A 371 80.42 12.89 -17.20
N PRO A 372 79.91 12.14 -16.22
CA PRO A 372 79.38 12.69 -14.97
C PRO A 372 80.42 13.40 -14.07
N GLY A 373 81.71 13.31 -14.40
CA GLY A 373 82.82 13.73 -13.54
C GLY A 373 83.14 12.69 -12.45
N SER A 374 84.25 12.87 -11.75
CA SER A 374 84.70 11.96 -10.68
C SER A 374 85.34 12.70 -9.52
N ALA A 375 85.30 12.10 -8.34
CA ALA A 375 86.19 12.46 -7.25
C ALA A 375 87.54 11.75 -7.45
N ILE A 376 88.64 12.47 -7.28
CA ILE A 376 90.01 11.97 -7.42
C ILE A 376 90.85 12.43 -6.22
N CYS A 377 91.86 11.65 -5.82
CA CYS A 377 92.75 12.05 -4.73
C CYS A 377 93.87 12.97 -5.23
N GLU A 378 94.47 13.74 -4.32
CA GLU A 378 95.68 14.50 -4.59
C GLU A 378 96.77 13.59 -5.20
N GLY A 379 97.13 13.85 -6.47
CA GLY A 379 98.06 13.06 -7.27
C GLY A 379 97.46 12.38 -8.52
N ASP A 380 96.13 12.32 -8.64
CA ASP A 380 95.41 11.63 -9.73
C ASP A 380 94.90 12.61 -10.83
N SER A 381 94.40 12.10 -11.97
CA SER A 381 93.78 12.87 -13.07
C SER A 381 92.53 12.19 -13.67
N TYR A 382 91.60 12.96 -14.26
CA TYR A 382 90.34 12.50 -14.87
C TYR A 382 90.12 13.13 -16.26
N ASP A 383 89.60 12.39 -17.25
CA ASP A 383 89.28 12.88 -18.61
C ASP A 383 87.77 12.85 -18.84
N ILE A 384 87.17 13.99 -19.20
CA ILE A 384 85.73 14.16 -19.42
C ILE A 384 85.46 14.02 -20.93
N GLY A 385 84.83 12.93 -21.37
CA GLY A 385 84.31 12.75 -22.72
C GLY A 385 82.94 13.40 -22.94
N VAL A 386 82.61 13.66 -24.21
CA VAL A 386 81.32 14.18 -24.66
C VAL A 386 80.72 13.26 -25.70
N ASP A 387 79.49 12.81 -25.45
CA ASP A 387 78.66 12.07 -26.38
C ASP A 387 77.50 12.95 -26.89
N VAL A 388 77.22 12.85 -28.20
CA VAL A 388 76.11 13.55 -28.84
C VAL A 388 75.18 12.50 -29.42
N ALA A 389 74.13 12.16 -28.66
CA ALA A 389 73.32 10.98 -28.90
C ALA A 389 72.59 10.98 -30.25
N ASN A 390 72.21 12.16 -30.76
CA ASN A 390 71.52 12.32 -32.04
C ASN A 390 72.44 12.87 -33.15
N ILE A 391 73.74 12.62 -33.08
CA ILE A 391 74.71 13.16 -34.05
C ILE A 391 74.37 12.82 -35.51
N SER A 392 73.66 11.72 -35.78
CA SER A 392 73.19 11.34 -37.13
C SER A 392 72.09 12.23 -37.70
N ASP A 393 71.35 12.94 -36.84
CA ASP A 393 70.27 13.86 -37.21
C ASP A 393 70.78 15.32 -37.33
N LEU A 394 72.07 15.53 -37.04
CA LEU A 394 72.76 16.80 -37.09
C LEU A 394 73.67 16.84 -38.33
N THR A 395 73.89 18.04 -38.86
CA THR A 395 74.58 18.26 -40.13
C THR A 395 75.83 19.13 -40.00
N ALA A 396 75.94 19.98 -38.95
CA ALA A 396 77.10 20.83 -38.70
C ALA A 396 77.19 21.28 -37.22
N VAL A 397 77.97 20.56 -36.40
CA VAL A 397 78.13 20.81 -34.95
C VAL A 397 79.43 21.54 -34.58
N GLN A 398 79.38 22.38 -33.54
CA GLN A 398 80.54 23.08 -32.94
C GLN A 398 80.54 22.95 -31.41
N TYR A 399 81.71 22.84 -30.76
CA TYR A 399 81.87 22.66 -29.30
C TYR A 399 82.48 23.89 -28.62
N GLN A 400 82.09 24.18 -27.39
CA GLN A 400 82.69 25.22 -26.55
C GLN A 400 82.55 24.88 -25.05
N TRP A 401 83.66 24.83 -24.31
CA TRP A 401 83.65 24.47 -22.88
C TRP A 401 83.52 25.65 -21.92
N PHE A 402 82.96 25.35 -20.75
CA PHE A 402 82.75 26.25 -19.62
C PHE A 402 83.19 25.57 -18.31
N LYS A 403 83.83 26.32 -17.42
CA LYS A 403 84.15 25.93 -16.03
C LYS A 403 83.39 26.84 -15.09
N ASP A 404 82.55 26.26 -14.23
CA ASP A 404 81.68 26.97 -13.29
C ASP A 404 80.86 28.08 -13.98
N GLY A 405 80.36 27.80 -15.19
CA GLY A 405 79.61 28.74 -16.03
C GLY A 405 80.46 29.81 -16.72
N VAL A 406 81.77 29.88 -16.46
CA VAL A 406 82.70 30.79 -17.13
C VAL A 406 83.29 30.13 -18.37
N LEU A 407 83.23 30.84 -19.49
CA LEU A 407 83.81 30.41 -20.76
C LEU A 407 85.28 30.02 -20.59
N MET A 408 85.67 28.85 -21.12
CA MET A 408 87.07 28.43 -21.28
C MET A 408 87.52 28.75 -22.71
N PRO A 409 88.18 29.90 -22.96
CA PRO A 409 88.44 30.35 -24.32
C PRO A 409 89.40 29.38 -25.04
N GLY A 410 89.06 29.00 -26.28
CA GLY A 410 89.91 28.15 -27.13
C GLY A 410 89.84 26.65 -26.83
N VAL A 411 88.89 26.20 -26.01
CA VAL A 411 88.62 24.77 -25.78
C VAL A 411 87.38 24.37 -26.60
N ASP A 412 87.62 23.78 -27.77
CA ASP A 412 86.63 23.48 -28.83
C ASP A 412 86.59 21.99 -29.23
N THR A 413 87.11 21.12 -28.34
CA THR A 413 87.16 19.67 -28.52
C THR A 413 85.95 18.97 -27.88
N ASN A 414 85.76 17.70 -28.19
CA ASN A 414 84.74 16.85 -27.58
C ASN A 414 85.22 16.13 -26.29
N HIS A 415 86.31 16.58 -25.65
CA HIS A 415 86.79 16.06 -24.36
C HIS A 415 87.67 17.07 -23.60
N LEU A 416 87.82 16.88 -22.27
CA LEU A 416 88.57 17.77 -21.35
C LEU A 416 89.23 17.01 -20.16
N VAL A 417 90.56 17.16 -19.97
CA VAL A 417 91.31 16.56 -18.85
C VAL A 417 91.41 17.48 -17.62
N VAL A 418 91.09 16.96 -16.42
CA VAL A 418 91.10 17.64 -15.12
C VAL A 418 92.07 16.97 -14.13
N SER A 419 92.88 17.75 -13.42
CA SER A 419 93.88 17.31 -12.44
C SER A 419 94.25 18.44 -11.46
N ALA A 420 95.18 18.17 -10.53
CA ALA A 420 95.74 19.20 -9.64
C ALA A 420 96.40 20.39 -10.37
N ALA A 421 96.72 20.26 -11.67
CA ALA A 421 97.31 21.31 -12.49
C ALA A 421 96.33 22.41 -12.93
N ASN A 422 95.03 22.08 -13.01
CA ASN A 422 93.96 22.98 -13.46
C ASN A 422 92.76 23.08 -12.48
N GLN A 423 92.86 22.40 -11.33
CA GLN A 423 91.94 22.51 -10.18
C GLN A 423 92.68 22.22 -8.85
N THR A 424 92.54 23.09 -7.86
CA THR A 424 93.24 22.97 -6.56
C THR A 424 92.71 21.80 -5.70
N PRO A 425 93.55 21.10 -4.89
CA PRO A 425 93.04 20.11 -3.93
C PRO A 425 92.03 20.68 -2.94
N ASN A 426 91.10 19.84 -2.49
CA ASN A 426 89.89 20.14 -1.74
C ASN A 426 88.92 21.13 -2.42
N THR A 427 88.91 21.19 -3.76
CA THR A 427 87.93 21.98 -4.50
C THR A 427 87.11 21.11 -5.43
N THR A 428 85.88 21.54 -5.67
CA THR A 428 84.95 20.95 -6.63
C THR A 428 84.65 22.00 -7.69
N ALA A 429 84.71 21.63 -8.96
CA ALA A 429 84.35 22.49 -10.09
C ALA A 429 83.41 21.75 -11.05
N GLN A 430 82.55 22.51 -11.72
CA GLN A 430 81.60 22.00 -12.70
C GLN A 430 82.07 22.35 -14.11
N TYR A 431 82.01 21.38 -15.01
CA TYR A 431 82.39 21.55 -16.41
C TYR A 431 81.18 21.27 -17.31
N GLN A 432 80.96 22.13 -18.30
CA GLN A 432 79.91 21.96 -19.30
C GLN A 432 80.47 22.23 -20.69
N VAL A 433 79.91 21.57 -21.69
CA VAL A 433 80.16 21.87 -23.10
C VAL A 433 78.87 22.31 -23.77
N GLN A 434 78.92 23.38 -24.54
CA GLN A 434 77.85 23.77 -25.45
C GLN A 434 78.12 23.16 -26.82
N VAL A 435 77.12 22.50 -27.40
CA VAL A 435 77.15 22.04 -28.79
C VAL A 435 76.09 22.79 -29.60
N THR A 436 76.49 23.33 -30.75
CA THR A 436 75.62 24.15 -31.60
C THR A 436 75.51 23.56 -33.00
N GLU A 437 74.29 23.30 -33.46
CA GLU A 437 73.95 22.86 -34.82
C GLU A 437 73.59 24.05 -35.73
N GLN A 438 74.22 24.11 -36.91
CA GLN A 438 73.99 25.14 -37.95
C GLN A 438 74.03 26.58 -37.41
N GLY A 439 74.82 26.81 -36.35
CA GLY A 439 74.98 28.12 -35.70
C GLY A 439 73.73 28.65 -34.98
N SER A 440 72.65 27.87 -34.87
CA SER A 440 71.36 28.36 -34.34
C SER A 440 70.79 27.47 -33.22
N CYS A 441 70.76 26.14 -33.40
CA CYS A 441 70.18 25.25 -32.40
C CYS A 441 71.29 24.73 -31.47
N SER A 442 71.39 25.29 -30.27
CA SER A 442 72.41 24.92 -29.30
C SER A 442 71.86 24.21 -28.08
N ALA A 443 72.65 23.31 -27.50
CA ALA A 443 72.36 22.67 -26.23
C ALA A 443 73.62 22.60 -25.37
N LEU A 444 73.46 22.79 -24.06
CA LEU A 444 74.50 22.54 -23.07
C LEU A 444 74.43 21.07 -22.63
N SER A 445 75.59 20.48 -22.38
CA SER A 445 75.69 19.21 -21.68
C SER A 445 75.21 19.33 -20.24
N ASN A 446 75.01 18.18 -19.59
CA ASN A 446 75.02 18.09 -18.14
C ASN A 446 76.33 18.63 -17.55
N ASN A 447 76.29 18.97 -16.26
CA ASN A 447 77.47 19.29 -15.47
C ASN A 447 78.29 18.02 -15.24
N ALA A 448 79.55 18.01 -15.70
CA ALA A 448 80.57 17.09 -15.24
C ALA A 448 81.19 17.67 -13.96
N VAL A 449 80.97 17.03 -12.80
CA VAL A 449 81.43 17.55 -11.51
C VAL A 449 82.70 16.80 -11.10
N VAL A 450 83.83 17.51 -11.05
CA VAL A 450 85.11 16.91 -10.64
C VAL A 450 85.50 17.48 -9.29
N THR A 451 85.84 16.59 -8.34
CA THR A 451 86.33 16.95 -7.00
C THR A 451 87.73 16.41 -6.80
N VAL A 452 88.68 17.24 -6.37
CA VAL A 452 90.05 16.80 -6.02
C VAL A 452 90.17 16.79 -4.50
N ASN A 453 90.41 15.66 -3.84
CA ASN A 453 90.43 15.50 -2.36
C ASN A 453 91.86 15.31 -1.80
N ALA A 454 92.16 15.87 -0.62
CA ALA A 454 93.40 15.61 0.12
C ALA A 454 93.38 14.26 0.88
N ARG A 455 94.53 13.72 1.29
CA ARG A 455 94.61 12.44 2.05
C ARG A 455 94.46 12.63 3.58
N PRO A 456 93.65 11.80 4.31
CA PRO A 456 93.51 11.86 5.79
C PRO A 456 94.78 11.47 6.59
N GLN A 457 94.86 11.79 7.89
CA GLN A 457 96.02 11.49 8.78
C GLN A 457 95.60 10.95 10.18
N LEU A 458 96.02 9.73 10.53
CA LEU A 458 95.86 9.11 11.86
C LEU A 458 97.05 9.40 12.79
N ASN A 459 96.84 9.31 14.12
CA ASN A 459 97.88 9.47 15.14
C ASN A 459 98.99 8.41 14.95
N PRO A 460 100.25 8.82 14.71
CA PRO A 460 101.35 7.87 14.49
C PRO A 460 101.86 7.23 15.79
N THR A 461 101.41 7.67 16.97
CA THR A 461 101.86 7.13 18.27
C THR A 461 101.09 5.85 18.62
N PRO A 462 101.76 4.75 19.04
CA PRO A 462 101.06 3.52 19.45
C PRO A 462 100.11 3.74 20.64
N VAL A 463 98.88 3.21 20.56
CA VAL A 463 97.86 3.26 21.63
C VAL A 463 97.89 1.96 22.45
N THR A 464 97.79 2.01 23.77
CA THR A 464 97.79 0.80 24.64
C THR A 464 96.38 0.49 25.15
N LEU A 465 95.97 -0.79 25.15
CA LEU A 465 94.74 -1.30 25.78
C LEU A 465 95.09 -2.42 26.77
N GLU A 466 94.55 -2.37 27.99
CA GLU A 466 94.75 -3.40 29.02
C GLU A 466 93.45 -4.18 29.30
N GLN A 467 93.52 -5.52 29.27
CA GLN A 467 92.37 -6.41 29.45
C GLN A 467 92.62 -7.46 30.53
N CYS A 468 91.56 -7.86 31.25
CA CYS A 468 91.60 -8.97 32.20
C CYS A 468 91.38 -10.32 31.50
N ASP A 469 92.19 -11.32 31.88
CA ASP A 469 92.05 -12.72 31.49
C ASP A 469 91.41 -13.50 32.65
N TYR A 470 90.08 -13.65 32.58
CA TYR A 470 89.25 -14.31 33.60
C TYR A 470 88.26 -15.34 33.03
N ILE A 471 88.13 -15.42 31.70
CA ILE A 471 87.29 -16.41 31.00
C ILE A 471 88.10 -17.69 30.83
N ALA A 472 87.47 -18.85 31.00
CA ALA A 472 88.17 -20.14 30.91
C ALA A 472 88.65 -20.46 29.47
N PRO A 473 89.91 -20.90 29.24
CA PRO A 473 90.95 -21.17 30.24
C PRO A 473 91.57 -19.86 30.77
N ASN A 474 91.49 -19.65 32.08
CA ASN A 474 91.97 -18.42 32.68
C ASN A 474 93.50 -18.41 32.81
N ASN A 475 94.08 -17.21 32.77
CA ASN A 475 95.51 -16.95 32.94
C ASN A 475 96.41 -17.53 31.83
N ASP A 476 95.89 -17.68 30.60
CA ASP A 476 96.66 -18.11 29.42
C ASP A 476 97.21 -16.94 28.58
N GLY A 477 96.87 -15.69 28.95
CA GLY A 477 97.28 -14.49 28.24
C GLY A 477 96.45 -14.21 26.98
N VAL A 478 95.33 -14.89 26.80
CA VAL A 478 94.35 -14.70 25.74
C VAL A 478 93.06 -14.15 26.35
N ALA A 479 92.59 -13.02 25.83
CA ALA A 479 91.33 -12.42 26.26
C ALA A 479 90.58 -11.82 25.08
N VAL A 480 89.25 -11.84 25.17
CA VAL A 480 88.40 -11.09 24.25
C VAL A 480 88.55 -9.61 24.58
N THR A 481 88.94 -8.78 23.63
CA THR A 481 89.18 -7.34 23.81
C THR A 481 88.44 -6.52 22.76
N ASN A 482 87.86 -5.41 23.21
CA ASN A 482 87.26 -4.42 22.32
C ASN A 482 88.31 -3.42 21.82
N LEU A 483 88.85 -3.65 20.62
CA LEU A 483 89.84 -2.77 19.99
C LEU A 483 89.28 -1.40 19.60
N THR A 484 87.95 -1.24 19.52
CA THR A 484 87.35 0.05 19.18
C THR A 484 87.51 1.09 20.30
N GLN A 485 87.86 0.67 21.52
CA GLN A 485 88.20 1.58 22.61
C GLN A 485 89.37 2.51 22.28
N ALA A 486 90.30 2.06 21.42
CA ALA A 486 91.42 2.87 20.95
C ALA A 486 91.02 3.96 19.94
N TYR A 487 89.77 3.99 19.46
CA TYR A 487 89.30 4.86 18.37
C TYR A 487 89.66 6.33 18.61
N ASN A 488 89.32 6.89 19.78
CA ASN A 488 89.55 8.31 20.08
C ASN A 488 91.03 8.66 20.11
N ALA A 489 91.87 7.77 20.64
CA ALA A 489 93.31 7.97 20.71
C ALA A 489 93.99 7.86 19.33
N LEU A 490 93.50 6.96 18.45
CA LEU A 490 94.00 6.79 17.08
C LEU A 490 93.61 7.94 16.14
N THR A 491 92.45 8.55 16.38
CA THR A 491 91.86 9.58 15.52
C THR A 491 92.04 10.99 16.06
N ASN A 492 92.68 11.17 17.22
CA ASN A 492 92.74 12.43 17.96
C ASN A 492 91.34 13.01 18.24
N ASN A 493 90.40 12.15 18.62
CA ASN A 493 88.97 12.45 18.84
C ASN A 493 88.20 12.88 17.58
N ASN A 494 88.73 12.64 16.39
CA ASN A 494 87.98 12.89 15.16
C ASN A 494 87.02 11.72 14.89
N THR A 495 85.73 11.96 15.15
CA THR A 495 84.63 10.99 14.99
C THR A 495 84.25 10.69 13.54
N GLN A 496 84.89 11.33 12.55
CA GLN A 496 84.57 11.14 11.13
C GLN A 496 85.37 10.02 10.47
N TYR A 497 86.36 9.45 11.17
CA TYR A 497 87.13 8.34 10.66
C TYR A 497 86.33 7.04 10.69
N VAL A 498 86.47 6.24 9.65
CA VAL A 498 86.14 4.82 9.67
C VAL A 498 87.44 4.06 9.65
N LEU A 499 87.70 3.27 10.69
CA LEU A 499 88.95 2.56 10.90
C LEU A 499 88.86 1.12 10.37
N SER A 500 89.94 0.64 9.78
CA SER A 500 90.15 -0.75 9.39
C SER A 500 91.34 -1.30 10.18
N TYR A 501 91.19 -2.51 10.73
CA TYR A 501 92.12 -3.11 11.67
C TYR A 501 92.75 -4.37 11.05
N PHE A 502 94.03 -4.60 11.32
CA PHE A 502 94.81 -5.69 10.73
C PHE A 502 95.76 -6.31 11.75
N VAL A 503 95.96 -7.61 11.68
CA VAL A 503 96.91 -8.32 12.56
C VAL A 503 98.34 -8.35 12.02
N ASP A 504 98.54 -7.87 10.78
CA ASP A 504 99.83 -7.85 10.09
C ASP A 504 100.18 -6.45 9.54
N PRO A 505 101.48 -6.10 9.45
CA PRO A 505 101.92 -4.81 8.92
C PRO A 505 101.69 -4.63 7.41
N GLY A 506 101.43 -5.73 6.68
CA GLY A 506 101.12 -5.70 5.24
C GLY A 506 99.68 -5.33 4.93
N LEU A 507 98.82 -5.15 5.95
CA LEU A 507 97.39 -4.87 5.82
C LEU A 507 96.65 -5.94 4.99
N THR A 508 97.09 -7.20 5.12
CA THR A 508 96.57 -8.33 4.32
C THR A 508 95.63 -9.25 5.10
N GLN A 509 95.72 -9.23 6.43
CA GLN A 509 94.92 -10.03 7.37
C GLN A 509 94.07 -9.07 8.21
N ALA A 510 92.87 -8.81 7.73
CA ALA A 510 91.91 -7.94 8.41
C ALA A 510 91.39 -8.58 9.71
N VAL A 511 91.06 -7.73 10.68
CA VAL A 511 90.29 -8.12 11.86
C VAL A 511 88.81 -7.94 11.54
N ASP A 512 88.09 -9.05 11.42
CA ASP A 512 86.67 -9.04 11.04
C ASP A 512 85.76 -8.48 12.16
N ASN A 513 86.11 -8.69 13.43
CA ASN A 513 85.36 -8.19 14.57
C ASN A 513 86.26 -7.43 15.57
N PRO A 514 86.54 -6.14 15.32
CA PRO A 514 87.38 -5.34 16.22
C PRO A 514 86.70 -5.06 17.57
N ALA A 515 85.38 -5.20 17.68
CA ALA A 515 84.65 -4.97 18.93
C ALA A 515 84.76 -6.14 19.93
N ALA A 516 85.14 -7.34 19.45
CA ALA A 516 85.34 -8.53 20.27
C ALA A 516 86.49 -9.37 19.69
N PHE A 517 87.68 -8.76 19.62
CA PHE A 517 88.87 -9.40 19.08
C PHE A 517 89.50 -10.34 20.10
N VAL A 518 89.83 -11.56 19.69
CA VAL A 518 90.59 -12.51 20.53
C VAL A 518 92.03 -12.52 20.06
N ASN A 519 92.97 -12.20 20.95
CA ASN A 519 94.38 -12.26 20.61
C ASN A 519 94.84 -13.71 20.46
N SER A 520 95.70 -13.94 19.46
CA SER A 520 96.27 -15.27 19.18
C SER A 520 97.60 -15.52 19.89
N THR A 521 98.22 -14.44 20.38
CA THR A 521 99.46 -14.46 21.14
C THR A 521 99.38 -13.45 22.28
N PRO A 522 100.01 -13.70 23.44
CA PRO A 522 100.09 -12.71 24.50
C PRO A 522 100.69 -11.39 23.99
N ASN A 523 100.07 -10.28 24.36
CA ASN A 523 100.49 -8.91 24.03
C ASN A 523 100.60 -8.58 22.52
N GLN A 524 99.62 -9.00 21.72
CA GLN A 524 99.59 -8.79 20.26
C GLN A 524 99.49 -7.31 19.85
N THR A 525 100.19 -6.91 18.78
CA THR A 525 100.07 -5.59 18.14
C THR A 525 99.06 -5.61 16.99
N ILE A 526 98.20 -4.60 16.90
CA ILE A 526 97.21 -4.42 15.82
C ILE A 526 97.55 -3.17 15.00
N TYR A 527 97.42 -3.26 13.68
CA TYR A 527 97.67 -2.18 12.73
C TYR A 527 96.35 -1.58 12.25
N VAL A 528 96.30 -0.25 12.07
CA VAL A 528 95.05 0.47 11.81
C VAL A 528 95.23 1.46 10.65
N THR A 529 94.29 1.47 9.70
CA THR A 529 94.15 2.54 8.69
C THR A 529 92.78 3.20 8.80
N GLY A 530 92.61 4.39 8.21
CA GLY A 530 91.39 5.17 8.31
C GLY A 530 91.00 5.86 7.01
N ILE A 531 89.70 5.99 6.79
CA ILE A 531 89.11 6.84 5.75
C ILE A 531 88.19 7.86 6.41
N ILE A 532 87.94 8.99 5.76
CA ILE A 532 86.87 9.91 6.16
C ILE A 532 85.81 9.86 5.05
N PRO A 533 84.75 9.03 5.19
CA PRO A 533 83.80 8.76 4.11
C PRO A 533 83.11 10.00 3.54
N ASN A 534 83.05 11.08 4.31
CA ASN A 534 82.32 12.30 3.98
C ASN A 534 83.22 13.51 3.65
N GLN A 535 84.54 13.37 3.66
CA GLN A 535 85.46 14.47 3.33
C GLN A 535 86.45 14.12 2.24
N ASN A 536 87.00 12.90 2.24
CA ASN A 536 88.06 12.49 1.31
C ASN A 536 87.72 11.13 0.70
N GLN A 537 86.59 11.04 -0.01
CA GLN A 537 86.14 9.79 -0.62
C GLN A 537 87.23 9.22 -1.54
N GLY A 538 87.61 7.97 -1.27
CA GLY A 538 88.65 7.24 -2.01
C GLY A 538 90.08 7.36 -1.45
N CYS A 539 90.33 8.22 -0.46
CA CYS A 539 91.68 8.45 0.05
C CYS A 539 91.91 7.78 1.43
N THR A 540 92.84 6.82 1.50
CA THR A 540 93.25 6.15 2.74
C THR A 540 94.33 6.93 3.48
N SER A 541 94.27 6.95 4.82
CA SER A 541 95.25 7.56 5.71
C SER A 541 96.60 6.82 5.77
N ASN A 542 97.54 7.35 6.55
CA ASN A 542 98.69 6.58 7.06
C ASN A 542 98.26 5.43 8.02
N THR A 543 99.18 4.51 8.29
CA THR A 543 98.99 3.38 9.24
C THR A 543 99.36 3.76 10.68
N ALA A 544 98.49 3.46 11.64
CA ALA A 544 98.67 3.59 13.09
C ALA A 544 98.70 2.21 13.79
N THR A 545 98.99 2.12 15.10
CA THR A 545 99.12 0.84 15.84
C THR A 545 98.49 0.84 17.25
N ILE A 546 97.99 -0.32 17.69
CA ILE A 546 97.50 -0.62 19.05
C ILE A 546 98.37 -1.73 19.67
N SER A 547 98.83 -1.53 20.91
CA SER A 547 99.50 -2.52 21.75
C SER A 547 98.51 -3.09 22.77
N LEU A 548 98.16 -4.37 22.66
CA LEU A 548 97.29 -5.05 23.62
C LEU A 548 98.11 -5.59 24.80
N ILE A 549 97.61 -5.46 26.03
CA ILE A 549 98.19 -6.04 27.25
C ILE A 549 97.10 -6.88 27.93
N VAL A 550 97.35 -8.17 28.16
CA VAL A 550 96.39 -9.09 28.79
C VAL A 550 96.92 -9.56 30.14
N ASN A 551 96.17 -9.27 31.21
CA ASN A 551 96.55 -9.53 32.60
C ASN A 551 95.74 -10.69 33.21
N PRO A 552 96.38 -11.77 33.71
CA PRO A 552 95.73 -12.85 34.48
C PRO A 552 94.87 -12.30 35.64
N THR A 553 93.57 -12.62 35.70
CA THR A 553 92.61 -12.04 36.67
C THR A 553 91.66 -13.09 37.26
N ALA A 554 91.48 -13.09 38.59
CA ALA A 554 90.52 -13.95 39.29
C ALA A 554 89.16 -13.26 39.49
N VAL A 555 88.05 -14.00 39.43
CA VAL A 555 86.70 -13.46 39.59
C VAL A 555 86.31 -13.34 41.07
N ALA A 556 85.98 -12.13 41.53
CA ALA A 556 85.52 -11.83 42.89
C ALA A 556 84.03 -12.21 43.13
N SER A 557 83.61 -12.39 44.38
CA SER A 557 82.20 -12.64 44.75
C SER A 557 81.67 -11.53 45.66
N TYR A 558 80.55 -10.91 45.25
CA TYR A 558 79.89 -9.80 45.95
C TYR A 558 78.56 -10.23 46.59
N THR A 559 78.02 -9.39 47.48
CA THR A 559 76.75 -9.64 48.18
C THR A 559 75.57 -9.72 47.20
N ASN A 560 74.71 -10.73 47.35
CA ASN A 560 73.51 -10.93 46.53
C ASN A 560 72.44 -9.85 46.75
N MET A 561 71.65 -9.56 45.71
CA MET A 561 70.49 -8.65 45.81
C MET A 561 69.26 -9.37 46.37
N ALA A 562 68.34 -8.60 46.97
CA ALA A 562 67.06 -9.13 47.44
C ALA A 562 66.16 -9.54 46.25
N PRO A 563 65.31 -10.59 46.40
CA PRO A 563 64.36 -10.97 45.37
C PRO A 563 63.29 -9.89 45.09
N VAL A 564 62.81 -9.82 43.85
CA VAL A 564 61.73 -8.89 43.43
C VAL A 564 60.64 -9.62 42.65
N CYS A 565 59.45 -9.02 42.57
CA CYS A 565 58.38 -9.49 41.70
C CYS A 565 58.61 -9.06 40.24
N PRO A 566 58.08 -9.82 39.28
CA PRO A 566 58.06 -9.38 37.89
C PRO A 566 57.11 -8.19 37.74
N GLU A 567 57.25 -7.48 36.63
CA GLU A 567 56.24 -6.52 36.20
C GLU A 567 54.88 -7.20 36.02
N LEU A 568 53.81 -6.45 36.25
CA LEU A 568 52.46 -7.00 36.26
C LEU A 568 52.15 -7.70 34.93
N ASN A 569 51.71 -8.97 35.02
CA ASN A 569 51.41 -9.82 33.87
C ASN A 569 52.60 -10.01 32.89
N SER A 570 53.84 -9.78 33.34
CA SER A 570 55.07 -9.96 32.55
C SER A 570 55.91 -11.14 33.05
N ASN A 571 56.84 -11.60 32.22
CA ASN A 571 57.78 -12.69 32.54
C ASN A 571 59.19 -12.20 32.94
N PHE A 572 59.31 -10.93 33.32
CA PHE A 572 60.57 -10.28 33.71
C PHE A 572 60.37 -9.28 34.86
N GLY A 573 61.45 -8.93 35.56
CA GLY A 573 61.48 -7.89 36.59
C GLY A 573 62.67 -6.95 36.44
N TYR A 574 62.60 -5.80 37.13
CA TYR A 574 63.65 -4.79 37.18
C TYR A 574 64.40 -4.81 38.52
N LEU A 575 65.68 -4.48 38.50
CA LEU A 575 66.53 -4.39 39.69
C LEU A 575 67.16 -2.99 39.80
N ASP A 576 67.33 -2.53 41.03
CA ASP A 576 68.08 -1.30 41.32
C ASP A 576 69.58 -1.59 41.33
N PHE A 577 70.16 -1.62 40.14
CA PHE A 577 71.59 -1.79 39.96
C PHE A 577 72.39 -0.60 40.49
N ASP A 578 71.86 0.63 40.49
CA ASP A 578 72.57 1.78 41.04
C ASP A 578 72.81 1.64 42.55
N ALA A 579 71.81 1.16 43.30
CA ALA A 579 71.97 0.85 44.72
C ALA A 579 73.05 -0.22 44.93
N GLN A 580 73.04 -1.28 44.12
CA GLN A 580 74.04 -2.36 44.19
C GLN A 580 75.45 -1.88 43.82
N ARG A 581 75.58 -0.98 42.83
CA ARG A 581 76.84 -0.35 42.43
C ARG A 581 77.46 0.42 43.58
N GLN A 582 76.66 1.17 44.34
CA GLN A 582 77.11 1.87 45.54
C GLN A 582 77.55 0.92 46.66
N VAL A 583 76.83 -0.19 46.87
CA VAL A 583 77.20 -1.21 47.86
C VAL A 583 78.58 -1.81 47.52
N ILE A 584 78.81 -2.22 46.27
CA ILE A 584 80.09 -2.81 45.85
C ILE A 584 81.22 -1.76 45.94
N LYS A 585 80.99 -0.53 45.45
CA LYS A 585 81.96 0.56 45.52
C LYS A 585 82.43 0.85 46.95
N ASN A 586 81.49 1.03 47.87
CA ASN A 586 81.79 1.42 49.25
C ASN A 586 82.41 0.28 50.06
N THR A 587 82.08 -0.98 49.73
CA THR A 587 82.55 -2.15 50.47
C THR A 587 83.94 -2.62 50.01
N PHE A 588 84.17 -2.70 48.69
CA PHE A 588 85.37 -3.33 48.13
C PHE A 588 86.38 -2.33 47.59
N PHE A 589 85.96 -1.11 47.19
CA PHE A 589 86.83 -0.10 46.58
C PHE A 589 86.71 1.30 47.21
N PRO A 590 86.81 1.44 48.55
CA PRO A 590 86.52 2.70 49.24
C PRO A 590 87.52 3.83 48.94
N THR A 591 88.77 3.50 48.56
CA THR A 591 89.85 4.46 48.31
C THR A 591 90.23 4.59 46.84
N ASN A 592 89.73 3.71 45.96
CA ASN A 592 90.14 3.65 44.56
C ASN A 592 89.09 4.34 43.69
N ASN A 593 89.51 5.18 42.75
CA ASN A 593 88.60 5.79 41.77
C ASN A 593 88.31 4.82 40.61
N VAL A 594 87.53 3.78 40.91
CA VAL A 594 87.04 2.80 39.93
C VAL A 594 85.64 3.12 39.39
N SER A 595 85.41 2.81 38.11
CA SER A 595 84.07 2.61 37.53
C SER A 595 83.65 1.16 37.73
N ILE A 596 82.35 0.92 37.88
CA ILE A 596 81.79 -0.44 38.03
C ILE A 596 80.62 -0.50 37.07
N ASP A 597 80.56 -1.52 36.23
CA ASP A 597 79.44 -1.84 35.34
C ASP A 597 78.99 -3.29 35.51
N PHE A 598 77.75 -3.61 35.14
CA PHE A 598 77.15 -4.92 35.35
C PHE A 598 76.71 -5.56 34.04
N TYR A 599 76.76 -6.88 33.95
CA TYR A 599 76.53 -7.63 32.73
C TYR A 599 75.88 -8.97 33.04
N ALA A 600 75.05 -9.47 32.11
CA ALA A 600 74.35 -10.74 32.29
C ALA A 600 75.25 -11.97 32.06
N ASN A 601 76.41 -11.80 31.40
CA ASN A 601 77.34 -12.88 31.10
C ASN A 601 78.79 -12.38 31.04
N GLU A 602 79.74 -13.32 31.06
CA GLU A 602 81.19 -13.09 31.05
C GLU A 602 81.73 -12.47 29.75
N ASN A 603 81.12 -12.76 28.59
CA ASN A 603 81.60 -12.21 27.33
C ASN A 603 81.28 -10.70 27.24
N ASP A 604 80.05 -10.32 27.58
CA ASP A 604 79.58 -8.93 27.64
C ASP A 604 80.41 -8.11 28.63
N ALA A 605 80.76 -8.68 29.79
CA ALA A 605 81.67 -8.06 30.76
C ALA A 605 83.11 -7.95 30.26
N SER A 606 83.56 -8.75 29.27
CA SER A 606 84.89 -8.61 28.68
C SER A 606 84.95 -7.49 27.64
N VAL A 607 83.91 -7.34 26.82
CA VAL A 607 83.91 -6.36 25.71
C VAL A 607 83.15 -5.07 26.01
N GLU A 608 82.66 -4.93 27.25
CA GLU A 608 81.86 -3.79 27.74
C GLU A 608 80.57 -3.58 26.94
N GLN A 609 79.92 -4.67 26.54
CA GLN A 609 78.69 -4.63 25.75
C GLN A 609 77.48 -5.03 26.60
N ASN A 610 76.31 -4.46 26.30
CA ASN A 610 75.05 -4.81 26.97
C ASN A 610 75.08 -4.60 28.49
N ALA A 611 75.67 -3.49 28.94
CA ALA A 611 75.69 -3.13 30.35
C ALA A 611 74.26 -3.06 30.92
N LEU A 612 74.05 -3.71 32.04
CA LEU A 612 72.79 -3.74 32.76
C LEU A 612 72.58 -2.42 33.51
N THR A 613 71.40 -1.85 33.31
CA THR A 613 70.91 -0.63 33.94
C THR A 613 69.66 -0.96 34.76
N ASN A 614 69.15 0.00 35.55
CA ASN A 614 67.93 -0.22 36.32
C ASN A 614 66.69 -0.52 35.45
N THR A 615 66.76 -0.27 34.14
CA THR A 615 65.71 -0.59 33.17
C THR A 615 65.96 -1.91 32.44
N SER A 616 67.00 -2.66 32.79
CA SER A 616 67.26 -3.97 32.18
C SER A 616 66.27 -5.00 32.69
N GLN A 617 65.58 -5.65 31.76
CA GLN A 617 64.59 -6.69 32.04
C GLN A 617 65.30 -8.02 32.32
N LEU A 618 65.16 -8.53 33.53
CA LEU A 618 65.68 -9.85 33.88
C LEU A 618 64.55 -10.89 33.90
N PRO A 619 64.73 -12.04 33.24
CA PRO A 619 63.71 -13.08 33.20
C PRO A 619 63.44 -13.67 34.59
N ILE A 620 62.25 -14.25 34.76
CA ILE A 620 61.89 -15.01 35.97
C ILE A 620 62.92 -16.11 36.25
N GLY A 621 63.33 -16.23 37.52
CA GLY A 621 64.31 -17.20 37.97
C GLY A 621 65.51 -16.55 38.66
N THR A 622 66.56 -17.35 38.86
CA THR A 622 67.82 -16.88 39.46
C THR A 622 68.76 -16.39 38.36
N ALA A 623 69.25 -15.16 38.48
CA ALA A 623 70.24 -14.58 37.58
C ALA A 623 71.58 -14.39 38.30
N VAL A 624 72.69 -14.75 37.64
CA VAL A 624 74.05 -14.41 38.05
C VAL A 624 74.50 -13.21 37.22
N ILE A 625 74.93 -12.16 37.90
CA ILE A 625 75.34 -10.89 37.31
C ILE A 625 76.84 -10.73 37.46
N TYR A 626 77.52 -10.45 36.36
CA TYR A 626 78.94 -10.15 36.30
C TYR A 626 79.15 -8.64 36.47
N SER A 627 80.23 -8.27 37.13
CA SER A 627 80.60 -6.89 37.39
C SER A 627 82.01 -6.66 36.87
N ARG A 628 82.16 -5.67 35.98
CA ARG A 628 83.47 -5.23 35.48
C ARG A 628 83.86 -3.98 36.25
N VAL A 629 85.07 -3.97 36.81
CA VAL A 629 85.62 -2.86 37.57
C VAL A 629 86.81 -2.29 36.79
N GLU A 630 86.78 -0.98 36.55
CA GLU A 630 87.76 -0.32 35.69
C GLU A 630 88.48 0.82 36.39
N MET A 631 89.76 0.99 36.04
CA MET A 631 90.58 2.11 36.48
C MET A 631 91.21 2.77 35.27
N GLY A 632 90.75 3.99 34.92
CA GLY A 632 91.26 4.70 33.75
C GLY A 632 91.01 3.97 32.42
N ASN A 633 89.85 3.32 32.28
CA ASN A 633 89.43 2.52 31.11
C ASN A 633 90.23 1.22 30.89
N ASN A 634 91.03 0.81 31.87
CA ASN A 634 91.68 -0.48 31.89
C ASN A 634 90.92 -1.43 32.81
N CYS A 635 90.81 -2.69 32.41
CA CYS A 635 90.20 -3.71 33.24
C CYS A 635 91.03 -3.92 34.51
N PHE A 636 90.44 -3.63 35.67
CA PHE A 636 91.10 -3.66 36.97
C PHE A 636 90.70 -4.90 37.80
N GLU A 637 89.43 -5.27 37.80
CA GLU A 637 88.90 -6.49 38.44
C GLU A 637 87.58 -6.93 37.78
N VAL A 638 87.21 -8.21 37.90
CA VAL A 638 85.87 -8.71 37.58
C VAL A 638 85.30 -9.45 38.78
N GLY A 639 84.00 -9.28 39.07
CA GLY A 639 83.29 -9.99 40.14
C GLY A 639 81.88 -10.43 39.78
N THR A 640 81.18 -11.13 40.68
CA THR A 640 79.82 -11.63 40.46
C THR A 640 78.92 -11.53 41.70
N PHE A 641 77.61 -11.36 41.51
CA PHE A 641 76.56 -11.55 42.52
C PHE A 641 75.31 -12.19 41.90
N SER A 642 74.37 -12.65 42.72
CA SER A 642 73.11 -13.25 42.26
C SER A 642 71.85 -12.55 42.81
N THR A 643 70.72 -12.78 42.14
CA THR A 643 69.40 -12.23 42.45
C THR A 643 68.30 -13.17 41.96
N GLN A 644 67.07 -13.02 42.46
CA GLN A 644 65.92 -13.84 42.07
C GLN A 644 64.70 -12.97 41.69
N ILE A 645 64.12 -13.23 40.52
CA ILE A 645 62.82 -12.71 40.12
C ILE A 645 61.76 -13.79 40.38
N TYR A 646 60.77 -13.52 41.23
CA TYR A 646 59.74 -14.51 41.60
C TYR A 646 58.81 -14.86 40.43
N THR A 647 58.15 -16.03 40.51
CA THR A 647 57.04 -16.39 39.62
C THR A 647 55.75 -15.71 40.10
N PRO A 648 55.00 -15.01 39.23
CA PRO A 648 53.71 -14.46 39.60
C PRO A 648 52.66 -15.58 39.74
N PRO A 649 51.52 -15.34 40.41
CA PRO A 649 50.38 -16.27 40.37
C PRO A 649 49.98 -16.59 38.92
N VAL A 650 49.56 -17.83 38.67
CA VAL A 650 49.23 -18.30 37.30
C VAL A 650 47.95 -17.60 36.82
N GLN A 651 47.85 -17.19 35.56
CA GLN A 651 46.57 -16.71 35.04
C GLN A 651 45.73 -17.92 34.60
N THR A 652 44.60 -18.13 35.26
CA THR A 652 43.65 -19.23 34.97
C THR A 652 42.51 -18.72 34.11
N LEU A 653 42.01 -19.54 33.19
CA LEU A 653 40.83 -19.20 32.41
C LEU A 653 39.59 -19.25 33.31
N ILE A 654 38.93 -18.11 33.51
CA ILE A 654 37.64 -18.02 34.17
C ILE A 654 36.55 -18.03 33.09
N PRO A 655 35.62 -19.00 33.07
CA PRO A 655 34.59 -19.06 32.05
C PRO A 655 33.61 -17.88 32.13
N ASP A 656 33.30 -17.30 30.97
CA ASP A 656 32.23 -16.33 30.79
C ASP A 656 30.87 -16.88 31.22
N GLU A 657 29.93 -15.99 31.56
CA GLU A 657 28.58 -16.37 31.99
C GLU A 657 27.52 -15.45 31.41
N SER A 658 26.34 -16.01 31.17
CA SER A 658 25.20 -15.31 30.58
C SER A 658 24.01 -15.36 31.53
N ILE A 659 23.49 -14.20 31.93
CA ILE A 659 22.36 -14.06 32.86
C ILE A 659 21.32 -13.09 32.32
N CYS A 660 20.11 -13.11 32.88
CA CYS A 660 19.07 -12.13 32.56
C CYS A 660 19.16 -10.88 33.45
N ALA A 661 18.66 -9.75 32.97
CA ALA A 661 18.70 -8.47 33.69
C ALA A 661 17.99 -8.49 35.06
N SER A 662 17.03 -9.39 35.26
CA SER A 662 16.37 -9.63 36.54
C SER A 662 17.17 -10.50 37.51
N GLU A 663 18.23 -11.14 37.04
CA GLU A 663 19.07 -12.06 37.82
C GLU A 663 20.25 -11.33 38.45
N THR A 664 20.85 -11.95 39.45
CA THR A 664 22.04 -11.42 40.13
C THR A 664 23.08 -12.53 40.20
N ILE A 665 24.37 -12.16 40.20
CA ILE A 665 25.49 -13.11 40.26
C ILE A 665 26.27 -12.95 41.55
N VAL A 666 26.68 -14.08 42.13
CA VAL A 666 27.61 -14.12 43.27
C VAL A 666 28.98 -14.50 42.73
N LEU A 667 29.92 -13.56 42.68
CA LEU A 667 31.22 -13.75 42.04
C LEU A 667 32.11 -14.79 42.74
N SER A 668 31.87 -15.12 44.01
CA SER A 668 32.58 -16.21 44.69
C SER A 668 32.31 -17.58 44.07
N SER A 669 31.28 -17.73 43.24
CA SER A 669 31.10 -18.91 42.37
C SER A 669 32.27 -19.11 41.39
N LYS A 670 33.00 -18.04 41.04
CA LYS A 670 34.16 -18.06 40.15
C LYS A 670 35.49 -18.31 40.87
N ASP A 671 35.51 -18.35 42.21
CA ASP A 671 36.73 -18.52 43.00
C ASP A 671 37.46 -19.82 42.63
N ALA A 672 36.71 -20.92 42.41
CA ALA A 672 37.30 -22.22 42.09
C ALA A 672 38.04 -22.23 40.75
N ALA A 673 37.52 -21.52 39.74
CA ALA A 673 38.18 -21.36 38.44
C ALA A 673 39.40 -20.44 38.56
N ALA A 674 39.24 -19.30 39.24
CA ALA A 674 40.31 -18.32 39.45
C ALA A 674 41.51 -18.91 40.21
N LEU A 675 41.27 -19.77 41.19
CA LEU A 675 42.30 -20.38 42.04
C LEU A 675 42.81 -21.75 41.54
N ALA A 676 42.38 -22.19 40.36
CA ALA A 676 42.79 -23.49 39.82
C ALA A 676 44.31 -23.58 39.63
N GLY A 677 44.96 -24.59 40.24
CA GLY A 677 46.41 -24.78 40.12
C GLY A 677 47.28 -23.75 40.86
N GLN A 678 46.69 -22.85 41.65
CA GLN A 678 47.42 -21.92 42.50
C GLN A 678 47.94 -22.57 43.77
N ASN A 679 48.92 -21.94 44.41
CA ASN A 679 49.30 -22.29 45.78
C ASN A 679 48.27 -21.73 46.80
N ASN A 680 48.21 -22.32 48.00
CA ASN A 680 47.21 -21.95 49.02
C ASN A 680 47.37 -20.52 49.60
N ALA A 681 48.46 -19.82 49.29
CA ALA A 681 48.69 -18.44 49.73
C ALA A 681 48.13 -17.40 48.74
N VAL A 682 47.66 -17.83 47.56
CA VAL A 682 47.00 -16.96 46.57
C VAL A 682 45.55 -16.69 46.96
N GLN A 683 45.17 -15.41 46.98
CA GLN A 683 43.80 -14.97 47.21
C GLN A 683 43.23 -14.27 45.98
N VAL A 684 41.93 -14.42 45.74
CA VAL A 684 41.20 -13.78 44.65
C VAL A 684 40.21 -12.72 45.15
N SER A 685 40.26 -11.54 44.52
CA SER A 685 39.29 -10.45 44.61
C SER A 685 38.86 -9.97 43.21
N TYR A 686 37.70 -9.33 43.09
CA TYR A 686 37.10 -8.95 41.80
C TYR A 686 36.84 -7.45 41.70
N PHE A 687 36.96 -6.89 40.50
CA PHE A 687 36.91 -5.45 40.22
C PHE A 687 36.23 -5.15 38.89
N HIS A 688 35.76 -3.92 38.71
CA HIS A 688 35.13 -3.46 37.47
C HIS A 688 36.13 -2.98 36.41
N SER A 689 37.40 -2.75 36.80
CA SER A 689 38.46 -2.36 35.88
C SER A 689 39.83 -2.94 36.25
N PHE A 690 40.72 -2.96 35.26
CA PHE A 690 42.11 -3.39 35.44
C PHE A 690 42.87 -2.51 36.44
N ASP A 691 42.71 -1.18 36.38
CA ASP A 691 43.40 -0.25 37.27
C ASP A 691 42.94 -0.40 38.72
N GLU A 692 41.64 -0.60 38.96
CA GLU A 692 41.11 -0.91 40.29
C GLU A 692 41.67 -2.23 40.86
N ALA A 693 41.81 -3.26 40.01
CA ALA A 693 42.43 -4.53 40.39
C ALA A 693 43.94 -4.38 40.66
N LYS A 694 44.65 -3.54 39.91
CA LYS A 694 46.08 -3.25 40.11
C LYS A 694 46.32 -2.52 41.43
N ASP A 695 45.58 -1.44 41.66
CA ASP A 695 45.74 -0.57 42.83
C ASP A 695 44.99 -1.09 44.07
N ASN A 696 44.19 -2.16 43.90
CA ASN A 696 43.39 -2.80 44.94
C ASN A 696 42.39 -1.83 45.62
N VAL A 697 41.66 -1.08 44.80
CA VAL A 697 40.63 -0.12 45.22
C VAL A 697 39.26 -0.55 44.67
N ASN A 698 38.15 -0.16 45.31
CA ASN A 698 36.78 -0.48 44.86
C ASN A 698 36.49 -1.99 44.65
N VAL A 699 36.95 -2.85 45.57
CA VAL A 699 36.72 -4.31 45.52
C VAL A 699 35.22 -4.63 45.44
N ILE A 700 34.80 -5.46 44.48
CA ILE A 700 33.43 -5.96 44.37
C ILE A 700 33.18 -6.98 45.51
N PRO A 701 32.11 -6.81 46.32
CA PRO A 701 31.74 -7.76 47.37
C PRO A 701 31.35 -9.14 46.81
N LYS A 702 32.34 -10.02 46.60
CA LYS A 702 32.16 -11.28 45.86
C LYS A 702 31.17 -12.28 46.45
N ASN A 703 30.87 -12.18 47.74
CA ASN A 703 29.92 -13.08 48.44
C ASN A 703 28.48 -12.54 48.44
N SER A 704 28.27 -11.34 47.91
CA SER A 704 26.94 -10.74 47.79
C SER A 704 26.43 -10.91 46.37
N ALA A 705 25.11 -10.99 46.22
CA ALA A 705 24.45 -10.91 44.92
C ALA A 705 24.72 -9.53 44.29
N VAL A 706 25.33 -9.50 43.12
CA VAL A 706 25.64 -8.30 42.36
C VAL A 706 24.70 -8.21 41.16
N SER A 707 24.08 -7.04 40.99
CA SER A 707 23.32 -6.70 39.78
C SER A 707 24.26 -5.99 38.80
N LEU A 708 24.19 -6.37 37.53
CA LEU A 708 25.00 -5.79 36.46
C LEU A 708 24.08 -5.15 35.40
N PRO A 709 24.50 -4.07 34.74
CA PRO A 709 23.74 -3.47 33.65
C PRO A 709 23.66 -4.40 32.43
N VAL A 710 22.62 -4.24 31.61
CA VAL A 710 22.43 -4.98 30.34
C VAL A 710 23.61 -4.74 29.41
N GLY A 711 24.10 -5.81 28.78
CA GLY A 711 25.29 -5.84 27.93
C GLY A 711 26.42 -6.69 28.51
N ASP A 712 27.59 -6.62 27.89
CA ASP A 712 28.77 -7.34 28.34
C ASP A 712 29.49 -6.55 29.44
N ASN A 713 29.67 -7.20 30.60
CA ASN A 713 30.34 -6.64 31.76
C ASN A 713 31.67 -7.36 31.98
N ALA A 714 32.78 -6.68 31.70
CA ALA A 714 34.11 -7.18 32.00
C ALA A 714 34.38 -7.11 33.52
N ILE A 715 34.79 -8.24 34.09
CA ILE A 715 35.18 -8.36 35.50
C ILE A 715 36.63 -8.80 35.59
N PHE A 716 37.42 -8.08 36.39
CA PHE A 716 38.84 -8.33 36.57
C PHE A 716 39.08 -9.06 37.90
N ALA A 717 39.62 -10.26 37.84
CA ALA A 717 40.03 -11.05 39.00
C ALA A 717 41.51 -10.80 39.32
N ARG A 718 41.78 -10.24 40.50
CA ARG A 718 43.11 -10.02 41.05
C ARG A 718 43.53 -11.25 41.86
N LEU A 719 44.60 -11.91 41.46
CA LEU A 719 45.23 -13.01 42.16
C LEU A 719 46.49 -12.49 42.88
N ALA A 720 46.53 -12.57 44.20
CA ALA A 720 47.67 -12.07 44.98
C ALA A 720 48.23 -13.14 45.91
N ASP A 721 49.53 -13.40 45.82
CA ASP A 721 50.26 -14.33 46.68
C ASP A 721 50.83 -13.62 47.91
N ASN A 722 50.34 -14.00 49.09
CA ASN A 722 50.77 -13.40 50.35
C ASN A 722 52.22 -13.74 50.74
N ASN A 723 52.83 -14.79 50.16
CA ASN A 723 54.20 -15.19 50.48
C ASN A 723 55.23 -14.41 49.65
N SER A 724 55.02 -14.27 48.35
CA SER A 724 55.92 -13.57 47.43
C SER A 724 55.61 -12.08 47.29
N GLN A 725 54.41 -11.65 47.72
CA GLN A 725 53.84 -10.31 47.49
C GLN A 725 53.60 -10.00 46.00
N CYS A 726 53.72 -10.99 45.11
CA CYS A 726 53.47 -10.83 43.69
C CYS A 726 51.99 -11.02 43.36
N LEU A 727 51.53 -10.37 42.29
CA LEU A 727 50.13 -10.43 41.86
C LEU A 727 50.01 -10.61 40.34
N SER A 728 48.89 -11.15 39.90
CA SER A 728 48.46 -11.20 38.50
C SER A 728 46.98 -10.82 38.39
N ILE A 729 46.56 -10.38 37.20
CA ILE A 729 45.16 -9.98 36.94
C ILE A 729 44.69 -10.71 35.67
N VAL A 730 43.53 -11.35 35.76
CA VAL A 730 42.83 -12.00 34.63
C VAL A 730 41.41 -11.48 34.53
N ASP A 731 40.88 -11.33 33.32
CA ASP A 731 39.52 -10.87 33.05
C ASP A 731 38.61 -11.98 32.51
N PHE A 732 37.30 -11.79 32.67
CA PHE A 732 36.22 -12.58 32.06
C PHE A 732 34.96 -11.72 31.93
N ASN A 733 34.01 -12.16 31.11
CA ASN A 733 32.77 -11.42 30.84
C ASN A 733 31.55 -12.04 31.50
N ILE A 734 30.65 -11.16 31.94
CA ILE A 734 29.27 -11.51 32.30
C ILE A 734 28.34 -10.77 31.35
N SER A 735 27.73 -11.52 30.42
CA SER A 735 26.76 -11.00 29.46
C SER A 735 25.37 -10.98 30.09
N VAL A 736 24.80 -9.78 30.22
CA VAL A 736 23.47 -9.57 30.82
C VAL A 736 22.47 -9.26 29.72
N PHE A 737 21.48 -10.13 29.54
CA PHE A 737 20.47 -10.01 28.50
C PHE A 737 19.17 -9.38 29.03
N ALA A 738 18.56 -8.51 28.25
CA ALA A 738 17.31 -7.86 28.62
C ALA A 738 16.14 -8.86 28.67
N ASN A 739 15.32 -8.81 29.71
CA ASN A 739 14.07 -9.57 29.77
C ASN A 739 13.04 -9.02 28.75
N PRO A 740 12.13 -9.85 28.22
CA PRO A 740 11.03 -9.40 27.37
C PRO A 740 10.18 -8.31 28.03
N ILE A 741 9.86 -7.24 27.32
CA ILE A 741 8.95 -6.20 27.84
C ILE A 741 7.52 -6.62 27.49
N LEU A 742 6.70 -6.92 28.51
CA LEU A 742 5.31 -7.33 28.33
C LEU A 742 4.36 -6.21 28.71
N VAL A 743 3.25 -6.12 27.97
CA VAL A 743 2.13 -5.24 28.30
C VAL A 743 1.04 -6.09 28.94
N GLN A 744 0.43 -5.58 30.01
CA GLN A 744 -0.73 -6.19 30.64
C GLN A 744 -1.90 -6.19 29.64
N PRO A 745 -2.36 -7.36 29.14
CA PRO A 745 -3.44 -7.40 28.16
C PRO A 745 -4.78 -6.96 28.77
N SER A 746 -5.68 -6.47 27.92
CA SER A 746 -7.06 -6.24 28.33
C SER A 746 -7.75 -7.57 28.65
N ALA A 747 -8.67 -7.55 29.63
CA ALA A 747 -9.47 -8.72 29.96
C ALA A 747 -10.24 -9.23 28.73
N ILE A 748 -10.48 -10.55 28.67
CA ILE A 748 -11.45 -11.12 27.74
C ILE A 748 -12.75 -11.33 28.53
N SER A 749 -13.84 -10.72 28.07
CA SER A 749 -15.14 -10.83 28.69
C SER A 749 -16.12 -11.35 27.66
N LEU A 750 -16.69 -12.54 27.87
CA LEU A 750 -17.60 -13.18 26.92
C LEU A 750 -18.98 -13.39 27.54
N CYS A 751 -20.00 -13.44 26.70
CA CYS A 751 -21.34 -13.85 27.13
C CYS A 751 -21.39 -15.37 27.37
N GLY A 752 -21.96 -15.80 28.50
CA GLY A 752 -22.10 -17.21 28.83
C GLY A 752 -22.85 -17.41 30.15
N ASP A 753 -23.12 -18.66 30.50
CA ASP A 753 -23.85 -18.98 31.74
C ASP A 753 -22.91 -19.05 32.95
N ALA A 754 -22.26 -20.20 33.15
CA ALA A 754 -21.26 -20.44 34.21
C ALA A 754 -19.83 -20.47 33.65
N THR A 755 -19.69 -20.83 32.37
CA THR A 755 -18.42 -20.91 31.64
C THR A 755 -18.58 -20.27 30.26
N ALA A 756 -17.46 -19.89 29.64
CA ALA A 756 -17.36 -19.52 28.24
C ALA A 756 -16.07 -20.11 27.64
N VAL A 757 -16.01 -20.20 26.31
CA VAL A 757 -14.83 -20.68 25.56
C VAL A 757 -14.00 -19.48 25.13
N PHE A 758 -12.80 -19.33 25.70
CA PHE A 758 -11.91 -18.20 25.48
C PHE A 758 -10.80 -18.54 24.48
N ASN A 759 -10.57 -17.65 23.52
CA ASN A 759 -9.36 -17.67 22.70
C ASN A 759 -8.28 -16.78 23.34
N LEU A 760 -7.42 -17.38 24.17
CA LEU A 760 -6.32 -16.69 24.85
C LEU A 760 -5.29 -16.15 23.86
N ASN A 761 -5.12 -16.81 22.70
CA ASN A 761 -4.20 -16.37 21.67
C ASN A 761 -4.59 -15.01 21.07
N SER A 762 -5.87 -14.58 21.18
CA SER A 762 -6.31 -13.26 20.70
C SER A 762 -5.61 -12.10 21.40
N ARG A 763 -5.01 -12.34 22.58
CA ARG A 763 -4.26 -11.33 23.33
C ARG A 763 -2.75 -11.35 23.11
N ILE A 764 -2.20 -12.30 22.35
CA ILE A 764 -0.75 -12.37 22.08
C ILE A 764 -0.19 -11.05 21.51
N PRO A 765 -0.81 -10.40 20.51
CA PRO A 765 -0.29 -9.14 19.97
C PRO A 765 -0.23 -8.01 21.01
N GLN A 766 -1.17 -7.98 21.95
CA GLN A 766 -1.16 -7.02 23.05
C GLN A 766 -0.05 -7.36 24.05
N ILE A 767 0.02 -8.62 24.49
CA ILE A 767 1.00 -9.13 25.47
C ILE A 767 2.43 -8.79 25.04
N THR A 768 2.75 -8.98 23.75
CA THR A 768 4.10 -8.78 23.21
C THR A 768 4.37 -7.37 22.69
N ALA A 769 3.40 -6.45 22.80
CA ALA A 769 3.42 -5.14 22.15
C ALA A 769 3.76 -5.23 20.63
N GLY A 770 3.32 -6.31 19.98
CA GLY A 770 3.58 -6.59 18.57
C GLY A 770 4.95 -7.19 18.25
N ASN A 771 5.78 -7.53 19.25
CA ASN A 771 7.07 -8.21 19.00
C ASN A 771 6.84 -9.68 18.58
N PRO A 772 7.19 -10.07 17.33
CA PRO A 772 6.93 -11.42 16.83
C PRO A 772 7.92 -12.47 17.35
N ASN A 773 9.03 -12.06 17.97
CA ASN A 773 10.06 -12.99 18.45
C ASN A 773 9.68 -13.62 19.80
N TYR A 774 8.79 -12.99 20.56
CA TYR A 774 8.39 -13.49 21.87
C TYR A 774 7.49 -14.72 21.74
N GLN A 775 7.92 -15.83 22.34
CA GLN A 775 7.12 -17.03 22.49
C GLN A 775 6.28 -16.93 23.76
N VAL A 776 4.96 -16.88 23.59
CA VAL A 776 3.99 -16.74 24.68
C VAL A 776 3.40 -18.10 25.06
N THR A 777 3.31 -18.38 26.35
CA THR A 777 2.70 -19.59 26.89
C THR A 777 1.77 -19.24 28.05
N PHE A 778 0.60 -19.88 28.09
CA PHE A 778 -0.45 -19.64 29.09
C PHE A 778 -0.50 -20.77 30.13
N TYR A 779 -0.77 -20.41 31.38
CA TYR A 779 -0.76 -21.30 32.54
C TYR A 779 -1.97 -21.00 33.42
N GLU A 780 -2.64 -22.04 33.91
CA GLU A 780 -3.86 -21.88 34.70
C GLU A 780 -3.57 -21.38 36.12
N THR A 781 -2.45 -21.79 36.71
CA THR A 781 -2.07 -21.42 38.08
C THR A 781 -0.61 -20.95 38.18
N PRO A 782 -0.21 -20.23 39.25
CA PRO A 782 1.20 -19.92 39.51
C PRO A 782 2.07 -21.17 39.67
N GLN A 783 1.49 -22.26 40.17
CA GLN A 783 2.19 -23.54 40.33
C GLN A 783 2.46 -24.21 38.97
N ASP A 784 1.52 -24.11 38.04
CA ASP A 784 1.69 -24.60 36.67
C ASP A 784 2.75 -23.80 35.92
N LEU A 785 2.77 -22.47 36.11
CA LEU A 785 3.83 -21.60 35.59
C LEU A 785 5.22 -21.99 36.12
N ALA A 786 5.33 -22.28 37.43
CA ALA A 786 6.59 -22.71 38.05
C ALA A 786 7.06 -24.10 37.57
N ASN A 787 6.11 -25.01 37.33
CA ASN A 787 6.38 -26.39 36.89
C ASN A 787 6.50 -26.52 35.36
N GLY A 788 6.12 -25.51 34.58
CA GLY A 788 6.10 -25.55 33.12
C GLY A 788 4.91 -26.30 32.50
N ASN A 789 3.79 -26.43 33.23
CA ASN A 789 2.58 -27.13 32.78
C ASN A 789 1.66 -26.18 32.01
N ALA A 790 1.88 -26.00 30.71
CA ALA A 790 1.09 -25.09 29.88
C ALA A 790 -0.36 -25.58 29.64
N ILE A 791 -1.28 -24.63 29.42
CA ILE A 791 -2.62 -24.90 28.91
C ILE A 791 -2.50 -25.46 27.47
N ALA A 792 -3.07 -26.64 27.23
CA ALA A 792 -2.89 -27.38 25.98
C ALA A 792 -3.62 -26.75 24.77
N THR A 793 -4.79 -26.14 24.98
CA THR A 793 -5.65 -25.57 23.93
C THR A 793 -5.98 -24.11 24.21
N PRO A 794 -5.00 -23.19 24.09
CA PRO A 794 -5.20 -21.78 24.42
C PRO A 794 -6.14 -21.03 23.44
N ASP A 795 -6.43 -21.58 22.27
CA ASP A 795 -7.35 -21.03 21.27
C ASP A 795 -8.83 -21.33 21.56
N ALA A 796 -9.11 -22.33 22.40
CA ALA A 796 -10.46 -22.75 22.77
C ALA A 796 -10.53 -23.19 24.25
N TYR A 797 -10.08 -22.31 25.15
CA TYR A 797 -10.00 -22.60 26.58
C TYR A 797 -11.35 -22.37 27.27
N GLU A 798 -12.06 -23.43 27.63
CA GLU A 798 -13.33 -23.34 28.38
C GLU A 798 -13.08 -23.10 29.87
N SER A 799 -13.67 -22.03 30.42
CA SER A 799 -13.48 -21.68 31.83
C SER A 799 -14.59 -20.83 32.42
N ALA A 800 -14.75 -20.92 33.74
CA ALA A 800 -15.41 -19.89 34.55
C ALA A 800 -14.49 -18.65 34.70
N PRO A 801 -14.98 -17.50 35.20
CA PRO A 801 -14.15 -16.31 35.42
C PRO A 801 -12.90 -16.64 36.26
N LYS A 802 -11.71 -16.32 35.74
CA LYS A 802 -10.43 -16.57 36.42
C LYS A 802 -9.29 -15.73 35.83
N THR A 803 -8.15 -15.75 36.51
CA THR A 803 -6.90 -15.15 36.02
C THR A 803 -5.98 -16.22 35.49
N ILE A 804 -5.53 -16.06 34.24
CA ILE A 804 -4.52 -16.90 33.58
C ILE A 804 -3.15 -16.24 33.72
N PHE A 805 -2.12 -17.03 33.93
CA PHE A 805 -0.73 -16.59 34.03
C PHE A 805 -0.02 -16.78 32.70
N ILE A 806 0.82 -15.83 32.33
CA ILE A 806 1.48 -15.81 31.04
C ILE A 806 2.97 -15.76 31.26
N LYS A 807 3.71 -16.60 30.53
CA LYS A 807 5.17 -16.52 30.39
C LYS A 807 5.48 -16.18 28.94
N ALA A 808 6.31 -15.16 28.73
CA ALA A 808 6.88 -14.88 27.42
C ALA A 808 8.39 -15.03 27.48
N VAL A 809 8.96 -15.70 26.49
CA VAL A 809 10.40 -15.93 26.34
C VAL A 809 10.85 -15.34 25.02
N ASP A 810 12.01 -14.68 25.02
CA ASP A 810 12.70 -14.36 23.78
C ASP A 810 13.74 -15.46 23.48
N PRO A 811 13.44 -16.40 22.56
CA PRO A 811 14.34 -17.50 22.23
C PRO A 811 15.60 -17.02 21.49
N THR A 812 15.61 -15.79 21.00
CA THR A 812 16.77 -15.19 20.32
C THR A 812 17.74 -14.53 21.30
N ASN A 813 17.37 -14.39 22.57
CA ASN A 813 18.06 -13.57 23.56
C ASN A 813 18.24 -14.30 24.92
N ASN A 814 19.10 -15.33 24.94
CA ASN A 814 19.40 -16.18 26.10
C ASN A 814 18.18 -16.82 26.81
N SER A 815 17.03 -16.88 26.13
CA SER A 815 15.76 -17.37 26.71
C SER A 815 15.30 -16.62 27.97
N CYS A 816 15.65 -15.33 28.10
CA CYS A 816 15.14 -14.53 29.21
C CYS A 816 13.61 -14.46 29.17
N ALA A 817 13.00 -14.57 30.35
CA ALA A 817 11.57 -14.68 30.50
C ALA A 817 11.00 -13.49 31.27
N SER A 818 9.79 -13.11 30.90
CA SER A 818 8.94 -12.21 31.68
C SER A 818 7.57 -12.84 31.86
N THR A 819 6.86 -12.40 32.89
CA THR A 819 5.53 -12.92 33.21
C THR A 819 4.51 -11.79 33.33
N THR A 820 3.28 -12.06 32.90
CA THR A 820 2.13 -11.18 33.11
C THR A 820 0.88 -12.04 33.36
N SER A 821 -0.31 -11.45 33.39
CA SER A 821 -1.56 -12.17 33.62
C SER A 821 -2.67 -11.71 32.67
N LEU A 822 -3.70 -12.53 32.49
CA LEU A 822 -4.90 -12.21 31.70
C LEU A 822 -6.14 -12.55 32.53
N VAL A 823 -7.06 -11.60 32.63
CA VAL A 823 -8.33 -11.79 33.33
C VAL A 823 -9.39 -12.28 32.33
N LEU A 824 -10.11 -13.34 32.68
CA LEU A 824 -11.25 -13.88 31.94
C LEU A 824 -12.53 -13.60 32.74
N ASN A 825 -13.52 -12.99 32.08
CA ASN A 825 -14.84 -12.75 32.64
C ASN A 825 -15.91 -13.48 31.82
N VAL A 826 -16.94 -13.96 32.48
CA VAL A 826 -18.14 -14.53 31.87
C VAL A 826 -19.32 -13.67 32.32
N PHE A 827 -20.00 -13.04 31.38
CA PHE A 827 -21.19 -12.23 31.64
C PHE A 827 -22.45 -13.05 31.38
N GLN A 828 -23.30 -13.14 32.40
CA GLN A 828 -24.60 -13.76 32.27
C GLN A 828 -25.55 -12.87 31.46
N SER A 829 -26.32 -13.49 30.57
CA SER A 829 -27.39 -12.82 29.84
C SER A 829 -28.35 -12.13 30.82
N PRO A 830 -28.74 -10.88 30.54
CA PRO A 830 -29.59 -10.10 31.43
C PRO A 830 -31.00 -10.70 31.53
N GLY A 831 -31.70 -10.31 32.59
CA GLY A 831 -33.12 -10.60 32.75
C GLY A 831 -33.46 -11.93 33.42
N SER A 832 -34.76 -12.19 33.51
CA SER A 832 -35.37 -13.44 33.94
C SER A 832 -35.16 -14.55 32.92
N THR A 833 -35.16 -15.80 33.36
CA THR A 833 -35.17 -16.98 32.47
C THR A 833 -36.59 -17.39 32.05
N ASN A 834 -37.62 -16.74 32.59
CA ASN A 834 -39.03 -17.01 32.30
C ASN A 834 -39.66 -15.83 31.55
N ASN A 835 -40.61 -16.15 30.66
CA ASN A 835 -41.44 -15.15 29.99
C ASN A 835 -42.37 -14.41 30.98
N PRO A 836 -42.69 -13.13 30.72
CA PRO A 836 -43.55 -12.32 31.59
C PRO A 836 -45.03 -12.75 31.57
N GLU A 837 -45.81 -12.28 32.53
CA GLU A 837 -47.27 -12.48 32.55
C GLU A 837 -47.95 -11.86 31.32
N VAL A 838 -49.05 -12.47 30.88
CA VAL A 838 -49.79 -12.02 29.69
C VAL A 838 -50.49 -10.67 29.92
N ILE A 839 -50.50 -9.79 28.92
CA ILE A 839 -51.23 -8.51 28.96
C ILE A 839 -52.58 -8.68 28.26
N GLN A 840 -53.68 -8.24 28.88
CA GLN A 840 -55.03 -8.41 28.31
C GLN A 840 -55.82 -7.10 28.39
N VAL A 841 -56.42 -6.68 27.28
CA VAL A 841 -57.22 -5.44 27.14
C VAL A 841 -58.53 -5.77 26.40
N CYS A 842 -59.58 -4.98 26.62
CA CYS A 842 -60.86 -5.17 25.94
C CYS A 842 -60.91 -4.52 24.56
N SER A 843 -61.47 -5.23 23.58
CA SER A 843 -61.66 -4.73 22.21
C SER A 843 -62.99 -5.22 21.63
N SER A 844 -63.55 -4.47 20.68
CA SER A 844 -64.76 -4.84 19.94
C SER A 844 -64.48 -5.52 18.60
N ASP A 845 -63.32 -5.27 17.99
CA ASP A 845 -62.91 -5.75 16.68
C ASP A 845 -61.65 -6.64 16.71
N GLY A 846 -61.11 -6.89 17.91
CA GLY A 846 -59.90 -7.68 18.13
C GLY A 846 -58.61 -6.86 18.07
N PHE A 847 -58.69 -5.54 17.92
CA PHE A 847 -57.56 -4.62 17.97
C PHE A 847 -57.63 -3.70 19.19
N ALA A 848 -56.53 -3.55 19.91
CA ALA A 848 -56.40 -2.70 21.10
C ALA A 848 -54.98 -2.15 21.23
N GLU A 849 -54.85 -1.05 21.97
CA GLU A 849 -53.57 -0.49 22.38
C GLU A 849 -53.08 -1.20 23.65
N PHE A 850 -51.80 -1.60 23.66
CA PHE A 850 -51.12 -2.30 24.74
C PHE A 850 -49.87 -1.51 25.16
N ASP A 851 -49.71 -1.34 26.47
CA ASP A 851 -48.44 -0.91 27.07
C ASP A 851 -47.56 -2.13 27.33
N LEU A 852 -46.62 -2.38 26.42
CA LEU A 852 -45.68 -3.50 26.47
C LEU A 852 -44.61 -3.33 27.57
N THR A 853 -44.41 -2.10 28.06
CA THR A 853 -43.40 -1.79 29.09
C THR A 853 -43.84 -2.19 30.49
N LYS A 854 -45.15 -2.49 30.66
CA LYS A 854 -45.77 -2.84 31.94
C LYS A 854 -45.05 -3.96 32.70
N ASN A 855 -44.47 -4.92 31.98
CA ASN A 855 -43.83 -6.10 32.57
C ASN A 855 -42.29 -6.03 32.57
N GLU A 856 -41.68 -4.88 32.27
CA GLU A 856 -40.21 -4.74 32.26
C GLU A 856 -39.55 -5.15 33.57
N GLN A 857 -40.16 -4.81 34.72
CA GLN A 857 -39.64 -5.20 36.04
C GLN A 857 -39.64 -6.72 36.26
N GLU A 858 -40.61 -7.44 35.68
CA GLU A 858 -40.69 -8.89 35.73
C GLU A 858 -39.65 -9.51 34.79
N MET A 859 -39.58 -9.01 33.54
CA MET A 859 -38.60 -9.43 32.54
C MET A 859 -37.16 -9.20 33.00
N ALA A 860 -36.89 -8.14 33.77
CA ALA A 860 -35.58 -7.86 34.35
C ALA A 860 -35.14 -8.88 35.41
N GLY A 861 -36.10 -9.54 36.09
CA GLY A 861 -35.81 -10.47 37.18
C GLY A 861 -34.93 -9.84 38.27
N ASN A 862 -33.73 -10.41 38.50
CA ASN A 862 -32.74 -9.89 39.44
C ASN A 862 -31.75 -8.88 38.81
N THR A 863 -31.79 -8.70 37.49
CA THR A 863 -30.93 -7.72 36.82
C THR A 863 -31.52 -6.32 37.05
N PRO A 864 -30.75 -5.34 37.55
CA PRO A 864 -31.24 -3.98 37.70
C PRO A 864 -31.77 -3.40 36.38
N LEU A 865 -32.92 -2.72 36.41
CA LEU A 865 -33.55 -2.18 35.19
C LEU A 865 -32.64 -1.21 34.42
N ASN A 866 -31.81 -0.43 35.12
CA ASN A 866 -30.87 0.49 34.50
C ASN A 866 -29.67 -0.22 33.81
N GLU A 867 -29.52 -1.54 34.01
CA GLU A 867 -28.53 -2.38 33.33
C GLU A 867 -29.11 -3.04 32.05
N ILE A 868 -30.38 -2.79 31.70
CA ILE A 868 -31.06 -3.43 30.58
C ILE A 868 -31.61 -2.38 29.62
N GLU A 869 -31.31 -2.53 28.34
CA GLU A 869 -32.03 -1.88 27.25
C GLU A 869 -33.06 -2.86 26.70
N PHE A 870 -34.35 -2.51 26.81
CA PHE A 870 -35.44 -3.29 26.26
C PHE A 870 -35.75 -2.85 24.83
N ARG A 871 -35.83 -3.81 23.91
CA ARG A 871 -36.25 -3.60 22.52
C ARG A 871 -37.32 -4.63 22.18
N TYR A 872 -38.35 -4.22 21.44
CA TYR A 872 -39.58 -4.98 21.26
C TYR A 872 -39.78 -5.26 19.77
N TYR A 873 -40.16 -6.47 19.40
CA TYR A 873 -40.24 -6.91 18.00
C TYR A 873 -41.47 -7.76 17.76
N ILE A 874 -42.01 -7.69 16.54
CA ILE A 874 -43.09 -8.58 16.09
C ILE A 874 -42.51 -9.91 15.59
N ASP A 875 -41.34 -9.85 14.95
CA ASP A 875 -40.65 -11.00 14.35
C ASP A 875 -39.48 -11.48 15.26
N PRO A 876 -39.33 -12.80 15.49
CA PRO A 876 -38.24 -13.32 16.30
C PRO A 876 -36.85 -13.14 15.68
N ASP A 877 -36.72 -13.18 14.35
CA ASP A 877 -35.43 -13.03 13.67
C ASP A 877 -34.94 -11.57 13.80
N ASP A 878 -35.86 -10.60 13.73
CA ASP A 878 -35.55 -9.18 13.97
C ASP A 878 -35.03 -8.95 15.40
N ALA A 879 -35.61 -9.67 16.36
CA ALA A 879 -35.19 -9.65 17.76
C ALA A 879 -33.81 -10.29 17.93
N ASP A 880 -33.46 -11.37 17.23
CA ASP A 880 -32.15 -12.03 17.27
C ASP A 880 -31.04 -11.20 16.58
N GLU A 881 -31.37 -10.51 15.49
CA GLU A 881 -30.46 -9.63 14.78
C GLU A 881 -30.26 -8.26 15.45
N ASN A 882 -31.07 -7.92 16.46
CA ASN A 882 -31.10 -6.60 17.12
C ASN A 882 -31.31 -5.46 16.11
N ASN A 883 -32.10 -5.70 15.06
CA ASN A 883 -32.15 -4.78 13.92
C ASN A 883 -33.07 -3.56 14.19
N ALA A 884 -33.28 -2.73 13.17
CA ALA A 884 -34.03 -1.48 13.28
C ALA A 884 -35.55 -1.64 13.32
N ASN A 885 -36.09 -2.84 13.08
CA ASN A 885 -37.54 -3.12 13.06
C ASN A 885 -38.16 -3.21 14.47
N THR A 886 -37.51 -2.61 15.47
CA THR A 886 -38.06 -2.53 16.82
C THR A 886 -39.34 -1.68 16.82
N ILE A 887 -40.32 -2.09 17.60
CA ILE A 887 -41.52 -1.31 17.91
C ILE A 887 -41.06 -0.01 18.57
N SER A 888 -41.40 1.12 17.95
CA SER A 888 -40.89 2.44 18.33
C SER A 888 -41.68 3.11 19.46
N THR A 889 -42.91 2.63 19.73
CA THR A 889 -43.79 3.14 20.78
C THR A 889 -44.34 1.97 21.61
N PRO A 890 -43.49 1.26 22.38
CA PRO A 890 -43.90 0.09 23.14
C PRO A 890 -44.94 0.41 24.24
N GLU A 891 -45.03 1.65 24.71
CA GLU A 891 -46.01 2.09 25.71
C GLU A 891 -47.44 2.19 25.15
N ALA A 892 -47.60 2.18 23.81
CA ALA A 892 -48.86 2.38 23.11
C ALA A 892 -48.93 1.53 21.82
N PHE A 893 -48.53 0.26 21.88
CA PHE A 893 -48.49 -0.62 20.72
C PHE A 893 -49.90 -1.14 20.37
N THR A 894 -50.34 -0.95 19.13
CA THR A 894 -51.57 -1.60 18.63
C THR A 894 -51.21 -2.93 17.98
N ASN A 895 -51.86 -4.02 18.42
CA ASN A 895 -51.65 -5.34 17.81
C ASN A 895 -51.97 -5.34 16.31
N THR A 896 -51.22 -6.13 15.54
CA THR A 896 -51.42 -6.30 14.09
C THR A 896 -52.17 -7.59 13.76
N THR A 897 -52.25 -8.52 14.70
CA THR A 897 -53.04 -9.75 14.61
C THR A 897 -54.21 -9.68 15.58
N ALA A 898 -55.44 -9.85 15.08
CA ALA A 898 -56.65 -9.73 15.90
C ALA A 898 -56.69 -10.78 17.03
N LEU A 899 -57.26 -10.41 18.17
CA LEU A 899 -57.49 -11.23 19.38
C LEU A 899 -56.23 -11.59 20.18
N GLU A 900 -55.17 -12.08 19.55
CA GLU A 900 -53.91 -12.46 20.23
C GLU A 900 -52.67 -12.20 19.37
N GLN A 901 -51.57 -11.84 20.01
CA GLN A 901 -50.26 -11.66 19.36
C GLN A 901 -49.12 -11.93 20.36
N ILE A 902 -47.97 -12.38 19.86
CA ILE A 902 -46.72 -12.50 20.63
C ILE A 902 -45.80 -11.37 20.22
N ILE A 903 -45.16 -10.75 21.21
CA ILE A 903 -44.11 -9.75 21.03
C ILE A 903 -42.80 -10.30 21.60
N TYR A 904 -41.73 -10.24 20.82
CA TYR A 904 -40.40 -10.68 21.22
C TYR A 904 -39.64 -9.51 21.83
N VAL A 905 -39.26 -9.62 23.10
CA VAL A 905 -38.57 -8.57 23.85
C VAL A 905 -37.11 -8.97 24.01
N ARG A 906 -36.22 -8.25 23.33
CA ARG A 906 -34.77 -8.40 23.47
C ARG A 906 -34.27 -7.51 24.61
N LEU A 907 -33.67 -8.12 25.62
CA LEU A 907 -33.03 -7.47 26.76
C LEU A 907 -31.53 -7.40 26.49
N ASN A 908 -30.99 -6.22 26.16
CA ASN A 908 -29.55 -6.02 25.98
C ASN A 908 -28.92 -5.54 27.29
N GLY A 909 -27.82 -6.15 27.72
CA GLY A 909 -27.07 -5.67 28.89
C GLY A 909 -26.31 -4.38 28.56
N SER A 910 -26.52 -3.32 29.33
CA SER A 910 -25.95 -1.99 29.03
C SER A 910 -24.45 -1.87 29.33
N ASP A 911 -23.91 -2.72 30.21
CA ASP A 911 -22.49 -2.78 30.57
C ASP A 911 -21.84 -4.17 30.35
N ARG A 912 -22.62 -5.14 29.84
CA ARG A 912 -22.20 -6.54 29.62
C ARG A 912 -21.91 -6.79 28.15
N ILE A 913 -20.80 -6.23 27.68
CA ILE A 913 -20.40 -6.32 26.26
C ILE A 913 -19.37 -7.43 26.10
N ASP A 914 -19.63 -8.32 25.15
CA ASP A 914 -18.65 -9.30 24.70
C ASP A 914 -17.44 -8.59 24.07
N SER A 915 -16.27 -8.78 24.65
CA SER A 915 -15.06 -8.04 24.26
C SER A 915 -14.49 -8.46 22.91
N GLU A 916 -14.92 -9.59 22.35
CA GLU A 916 -14.41 -10.09 21.07
C GLU A 916 -15.37 -9.76 19.92
N THR A 917 -16.68 -9.79 20.16
CA THR A 917 -17.70 -9.46 19.13
C THR A 917 -18.21 -8.02 19.21
N GLY A 918 -18.04 -7.35 20.36
CA GLY A 918 -18.63 -6.03 20.62
C GLY A 918 -20.14 -6.06 20.84
N ILE A 919 -20.75 -7.24 20.91
CA ILE A 919 -22.20 -7.43 21.06
C ILE A 919 -22.54 -7.49 22.55
N ALA A 920 -23.57 -6.75 22.98
CA ALA A 920 -24.09 -6.84 24.33
C ALA A 920 -24.69 -8.24 24.58
N CYS A 921 -24.41 -8.84 25.74
CA CYS A 921 -25.07 -10.06 26.17
C CYS A 921 -26.56 -9.79 26.25
N TYR A 922 -27.34 -10.67 25.63
CA TYR A 922 -28.78 -10.47 25.50
C TYR A 922 -29.57 -11.72 25.85
N ARG A 923 -30.86 -11.51 26.07
CA ARG A 923 -31.87 -12.55 26.20
C ARG A 923 -33.13 -12.09 25.46
N ILE A 924 -33.85 -13.02 24.84
CA ILE A 924 -35.15 -12.76 24.24
C ILE A 924 -36.21 -13.46 25.06
N LEU A 925 -37.26 -12.72 25.42
CA LEU A 925 -38.44 -13.21 26.11
C LEU A 925 -39.68 -12.97 25.24
N GLU A 926 -40.70 -13.81 25.41
CA GLU A 926 -41.96 -13.69 24.68
C GLU A 926 -43.05 -13.06 25.55
N GLN A 927 -43.55 -11.90 25.16
CA GLN A 927 -44.67 -11.20 25.80
C GLN A 927 -45.95 -11.45 25.01
N GLN A 928 -46.88 -12.22 25.59
CA GLN A 928 -48.19 -12.47 24.98
C GLN A 928 -49.16 -11.32 25.30
N ILE A 929 -49.90 -10.87 24.29
CA ILE A 929 -50.94 -9.84 24.40
C ILE A 929 -52.29 -10.36 23.87
N PHE A 930 -53.39 -10.04 24.57
CA PHE A 930 -54.75 -10.46 24.23
C PHE A 930 -55.74 -9.29 24.15
N ALA A 931 -56.39 -9.12 22.99
CA ALA A 931 -57.52 -8.22 22.79
C ALA A 931 -58.84 -9.00 22.99
N ARG A 932 -59.39 -8.95 24.21
CA ARG A 932 -60.55 -9.75 24.63
C ARG A 932 -61.87 -9.10 24.18
N PRO A 933 -62.82 -9.86 23.60
CA PRO A 933 -64.10 -9.31 23.18
C PRO A 933 -64.99 -8.92 24.36
N TYR A 934 -65.84 -7.92 24.14
CA TYR A 934 -66.93 -7.57 25.05
C TYR A 934 -68.01 -8.67 25.08
N PRO A 935 -68.65 -8.94 26.24
CA PRO A 935 -69.77 -9.89 26.32
C PRO A 935 -70.91 -9.54 25.35
N GLU A 936 -71.30 -10.48 24.50
CA GLU A 936 -72.45 -10.35 23.60
C GLU A 936 -73.70 -10.96 24.26
N ASN A 937 -74.72 -10.14 24.50
CA ASN A 937 -75.96 -10.56 25.14
C ASN A 937 -77.00 -11.02 24.11
N LYS A 938 -77.97 -11.83 24.53
CA LYS A 938 -79.09 -12.28 23.68
C LYS A 938 -80.44 -11.67 24.08
N LEU A 939 -80.43 -10.44 24.60
CA LEU A 939 -81.67 -9.75 24.95
C LEU A 939 -82.46 -9.38 23.69
N PHE A 940 -83.79 -9.38 23.80
CA PHE A 940 -84.67 -8.96 22.71
C PHE A 940 -84.78 -7.43 22.63
N ASP A 941 -84.82 -6.92 21.40
CA ASP A 941 -85.06 -5.50 21.12
C ASP A 941 -86.54 -5.07 21.28
N TYR A 942 -87.44 -6.02 21.58
CA TYR A 942 -88.86 -5.79 21.82
C TYR A 942 -89.21 -6.09 23.29
N PRO A 943 -90.28 -5.47 23.83
CA PRO A 943 -90.59 -5.61 25.25
C PRO A 943 -90.94 -7.04 25.64
N TYR A 944 -90.29 -7.54 26.69
CA TYR A 944 -90.64 -8.81 27.33
C TYR A 944 -92.02 -8.72 27.97
N LYS A 945 -92.83 -9.77 27.82
CA LYS A 945 -94.24 -9.72 28.23
C LYS A 945 -94.44 -10.25 29.65
N ILE A 946 -95.18 -9.47 30.45
CA ILE A 946 -95.71 -9.88 31.75
C ILE A 946 -97.14 -10.34 31.51
N CYS A 947 -97.43 -11.62 31.74
CA CYS A 947 -98.77 -12.17 31.53
C CYS A 947 -99.68 -11.75 32.69
N VAL A 948 -100.77 -11.04 32.38
CA VAL A 948 -101.73 -10.55 33.38
C VAL A 948 -103.15 -11.07 33.11
N ASP A 949 -103.93 -11.23 34.17
CA ASP A 949 -105.35 -11.58 34.08
C ASP A 949 -106.20 -10.37 33.67
N ILE A 950 -107.52 -10.58 33.54
CA ILE A 950 -108.47 -9.52 33.19
C ILE A 950 -108.52 -8.35 34.21
N ASN A 951 -108.02 -8.56 35.44
CA ASN A 951 -107.92 -7.55 36.48
C ASN A 951 -106.52 -6.93 36.56
N SER A 952 -105.65 -7.17 35.57
CA SER A 952 -104.24 -6.76 35.54
C SER A 952 -103.39 -7.35 36.67
N SER A 953 -103.83 -8.45 37.29
CA SER A 953 -103.01 -9.19 38.26
C SER A 953 -102.00 -10.06 37.52
N VAL A 954 -100.74 -10.05 37.97
CA VAL A 954 -99.67 -10.84 37.35
C VAL A 954 -99.97 -12.34 37.49
N VAL A 955 -100.16 -13.01 36.36
CA VAL A 955 -100.31 -14.47 36.24
C VAL A 955 -98.94 -15.10 36.09
N ASN A 956 -98.15 -14.65 35.13
CA ASN A 956 -96.74 -15.05 34.95
C ASN A 956 -95.87 -13.80 34.76
N PRO A 957 -94.79 -13.62 35.54
CA PRO A 957 -93.86 -12.50 35.36
C PRO A 957 -93.05 -12.64 34.06
N ALA A 958 -92.49 -11.53 33.56
CA ALA A 958 -91.53 -11.57 32.46
C ALA A 958 -90.22 -12.20 32.96
N VAL A 959 -89.72 -13.21 32.24
CA VAL A 959 -88.41 -13.82 32.47
C VAL A 959 -87.47 -13.39 31.35
N VAL A 960 -86.37 -12.75 31.72
CA VAL A 960 -85.34 -12.23 30.82
C VAL A 960 -84.08 -13.03 31.05
N ASP A 961 -83.50 -13.57 29.98
CA ASP A 961 -82.24 -14.33 30.01
C ASP A 961 -81.21 -13.63 29.13
N ALA A 962 -80.08 -13.24 29.71
CA ALA A 962 -78.99 -12.60 28.98
C ALA A 962 -78.31 -13.55 27.97
N GLY A 963 -78.56 -14.86 28.04
CA GLY A 963 -78.06 -15.87 27.11
C GLY A 963 -76.60 -16.28 27.34
N LEU A 964 -76.03 -15.92 28.49
CA LEU A 964 -74.64 -16.14 28.89
C LEU A 964 -74.58 -16.93 30.21
N PRO A 965 -73.61 -17.85 30.41
CA PRO A 965 -73.55 -18.69 31.59
C PRO A 965 -72.95 -17.97 32.82
N ASN A 966 -73.51 -18.22 34.01
CA ASN A 966 -72.98 -17.68 35.28
C ASN A 966 -71.57 -18.20 35.65
N SER A 967 -71.05 -19.24 34.97
CA SER A 967 -69.68 -19.73 35.19
C SER A 967 -68.63 -18.77 34.64
N ASP A 968 -68.98 -18.06 33.58
CA ASP A 968 -68.02 -17.30 32.77
C ASP A 968 -68.27 -15.79 32.88
N TYR A 969 -69.48 -15.41 33.30
CA TYR A 969 -69.93 -14.03 33.38
C TYR A 969 -70.60 -13.72 34.72
N TYR A 970 -70.42 -12.47 35.17
CA TYR A 970 -71.07 -11.90 36.34
C TYR A 970 -72.06 -10.82 35.91
N PHE A 971 -73.24 -10.80 36.53
CA PHE A 971 -74.36 -9.94 36.13
C PHE A 971 -74.76 -9.02 37.27
N ILE A 972 -75.09 -7.75 36.96
CA ILE A 972 -75.75 -6.83 37.87
C ILE A 972 -76.92 -6.19 37.11
N TRP A 973 -78.14 -6.33 37.61
CA TRP A 973 -79.34 -5.76 37.00
C TRP A 973 -79.72 -4.42 37.63
N TYR A 974 -80.30 -3.53 36.85
CA TYR A 974 -80.60 -2.15 37.19
C TYR A 974 -82.03 -1.76 36.81
N ASN A 975 -82.64 -0.88 37.61
CA ASN A 975 -83.83 -0.14 37.18
C ASN A 975 -83.40 1.03 36.26
N GLY A 976 -84.09 1.20 35.14
CA GLY A 976 -83.74 2.15 34.09
C GLY A 976 -82.61 1.67 33.18
N PHE A 977 -82.35 2.43 32.13
CA PHE A 977 -81.29 2.16 31.16
C PHE A 977 -79.88 2.52 31.66
N ASP A 978 -78.88 2.02 30.96
CA ASP A 978 -77.45 2.40 31.04
C ASP A 978 -76.74 2.03 32.35
N ALA A 979 -77.30 1.12 33.14
CA ALA A 979 -76.70 0.60 34.36
C ALA A 979 -76.21 1.70 35.32
N VAL A 980 -77.03 2.75 35.50
CA VAL A 980 -76.69 3.89 36.36
C VAL A 980 -76.48 3.44 37.81
N ALA A 981 -75.30 3.75 38.36
CA ALA A 981 -74.94 3.43 39.73
C ALA A 981 -75.93 4.04 40.75
N GLY A 982 -76.38 3.24 41.71
CA GLY A 982 -77.43 3.59 42.68
C GLY A 982 -78.81 3.02 42.34
N ASN A 983 -79.03 2.56 41.11
CA ASN A 983 -80.27 1.90 40.67
C ASN A 983 -80.17 0.38 40.63
N GLU A 984 -79.13 -0.22 41.24
CA GLU A 984 -78.96 -1.68 41.30
C GLU A 984 -80.18 -2.37 41.91
N ILE A 985 -80.65 -3.44 41.27
CA ILE A 985 -81.69 -4.30 41.79
C ILE A 985 -81.06 -5.29 42.75
N ASN A 986 -81.21 -5.04 44.04
CA ASN A 986 -80.57 -5.84 45.08
C ASN A 986 -80.97 -7.33 45.00
N GLY A 987 -79.97 -8.21 44.92
CA GLY A 987 -80.15 -9.67 44.84
C GLY A 987 -80.32 -10.23 43.43
N ALA A 988 -80.43 -9.39 42.39
CA ALA A 988 -80.45 -9.82 41.01
C ALA A 988 -79.02 -9.87 40.45
N ASN A 989 -78.34 -11.01 40.63
CA ASN A 989 -76.95 -11.22 40.20
C ASN A 989 -76.76 -12.45 39.28
N GLY A 990 -77.85 -13.05 38.80
CA GLY A 990 -77.81 -14.20 37.89
C GLY A 990 -77.95 -13.79 36.42
N ASN A 991 -77.69 -14.72 35.52
CA ASN A 991 -77.88 -14.56 34.07
C ASN A 991 -79.35 -14.38 33.65
N THR A 992 -80.30 -14.69 34.53
CA THR A 992 -81.73 -14.42 34.34
C THR A 992 -82.26 -13.39 35.33
N PHE A 993 -83.19 -12.55 34.87
CA PHE A 993 -83.95 -11.61 35.69
C PHE A 993 -85.45 -11.83 35.51
N THR A 994 -86.22 -11.71 36.58
CA THR A 994 -87.67 -11.90 36.57
C THR A 994 -88.36 -10.72 37.22
N THR A 995 -89.31 -10.12 36.53
CA THR A 995 -90.08 -8.97 37.05
C THR A 995 -91.57 -9.09 36.69
N GLY A 996 -92.42 -8.72 37.64
CA GLY A 996 -93.87 -8.53 37.43
C GLY A 996 -94.24 -7.06 37.25
N THR A 997 -93.26 -6.17 37.12
CA THR A 997 -93.44 -4.72 37.01
C THR A 997 -93.05 -4.27 35.61
N GLU A 998 -93.94 -3.55 34.96
CA GLU A 998 -93.69 -2.86 33.68
C GLU A 998 -92.67 -1.73 33.88
N GLY A 999 -91.69 -1.62 32.99
CA GLY A 999 -90.64 -0.61 33.09
C GLY A 999 -89.43 -0.84 32.21
N GLU A 1000 -88.50 0.09 32.30
CA GLU A 1000 -87.18 0.07 31.67
C GLU A 1000 -86.15 -0.53 32.64
N TYR A 1001 -85.27 -1.35 32.10
CA TYR A 1001 -84.27 -2.08 32.86
C TYR A 1001 -82.97 -2.20 32.06
N SER A 1002 -81.86 -2.45 32.76
CA SER A 1002 -80.59 -2.74 32.13
C SER A 1002 -79.79 -3.78 32.92
N VAL A 1003 -78.83 -4.42 32.26
CA VAL A 1003 -77.91 -5.38 32.87
C VAL A 1003 -76.48 -5.04 32.48
N ARG A 1004 -75.60 -4.99 33.48
CA ARG A 1004 -74.16 -4.96 33.28
C ARG A 1004 -73.61 -6.38 33.38
N ILE A 1005 -72.94 -6.82 32.32
CA ILE A 1005 -72.41 -8.16 32.15
C ILE A 1005 -70.89 -8.05 32.13
N THR A 1006 -70.19 -8.76 33.01
CA THR A 1006 -68.72 -8.77 33.10
C THR A 1006 -68.19 -10.17 32.81
N ASN A 1007 -67.27 -10.33 31.85
CA ASN A 1007 -66.57 -11.60 31.65
C ASN A 1007 -65.53 -11.83 32.77
N VAL A 1008 -65.63 -12.91 33.53
CA VAL A 1008 -64.74 -13.21 34.66
C VAL A 1008 -63.74 -14.34 34.36
N THR A 1009 -63.75 -14.90 33.14
CA THR A 1009 -62.83 -15.98 32.72
C THR A 1009 -61.41 -15.50 32.44
N ASN A 1010 -61.20 -14.19 32.34
CA ASN A 1010 -59.93 -13.61 31.96
C ASN A 1010 -59.67 -12.27 32.67
N LEU A 1011 -58.41 -11.83 32.65
CA LEU A 1011 -57.96 -10.67 33.42
C LEU A 1011 -58.40 -9.32 32.83
N ALA A 1012 -58.83 -9.26 31.57
CA ALA A 1012 -59.30 -8.02 30.96
C ALA A 1012 -60.66 -7.56 31.53
N LEU A 1013 -61.45 -8.50 32.09
CA LEU A 1013 -62.72 -8.23 32.76
C LEU A 1013 -63.72 -7.39 31.93
N CYS A 1014 -63.78 -7.64 30.62
CA CYS A 1014 -64.58 -6.84 29.69
C CYS A 1014 -66.07 -6.82 30.04
N GLN A 1015 -66.67 -5.63 29.96
CA GLN A 1015 -68.04 -5.38 30.42
C GLN A 1015 -68.91 -4.77 29.33
N THR A 1016 -70.14 -5.26 29.21
CA THR A 1016 -71.18 -4.69 28.34
C THR A 1016 -72.38 -4.30 29.19
N VAL A 1017 -73.04 -3.20 28.82
CA VAL A 1017 -74.35 -2.83 29.36
C VAL A 1017 -75.40 -3.07 28.28
N ALA A 1018 -76.47 -3.78 28.62
CA ALA A 1018 -77.59 -4.06 27.72
C ALA A 1018 -78.91 -3.57 28.32
N ASN A 1019 -79.72 -2.91 27.50
CA ASN A 1019 -80.99 -2.27 27.88
C ASN A 1019 -82.17 -3.11 27.37
N PHE A 1020 -83.26 -3.20 28.14
CA PHE A 1020 -84.49 -3.89 27.72
C PHE A 1020 -85.73 -3.31 28.45
N THR A 1021 -86.91 -3.61 27.92
CA THR A 1021 -88.19 -3.17 28.50
C THR A 1021 -89.10 -4.35 28.79
N THR A 1022 -90.04 -4.15 29.72
CA THR A 1022 -91.11 -5.12 30.02
C THR A 1022 -92.47 -4.45 29.86
N ARG A 1023 -93.50 -5.19 29.41
CA ARG A 1023 -94.86 -4.68 29.19
C ARG A 1023 -95.91 -5.75 29.50
N ASN A 1024 -97.07 -5.34 30.02
CA ASN A 1024 -98.18 -6.26 30.29
C ASN A 1024 -98.82 -6.81 29.00
N SER A 1025 -99.24 -8.08 29.04
CA SER A 1025 -99.99 -8.78 27.98
C SER A 1025 -101.07 -9.66 28.62
N PHE A 1026 -102.29 -9.62 28.09
CA PHE A 1026 -103.41 -10.34 28.70
C PHE A 1026 -103.33 -11.84 28.42
N VAL A 1027 -103.74 -12.67 29.40
CA VAL A 1027 -104.05 -14.09 29.18
C VAL A 1027 -105.48 -14.22 28.63
N PRO A 1028 -105.75 -15.11 27.66
CA PRO A 1028 -107.11 -15.31 27.19
C PRO A 1028 -107.93 -16.00 28.29
N PHE A 1029 -109.06 -15.41 28.71
CA PHE A 1029 -109.86 -15.92 29.83
C PHE A 1029 -111.04 -16.78 29.36
N SER A 1030 -111.79 -16.32 28.36
CA SER A 1030 -112.91 -17.09 27.78
C SER A 1030 -113.02 -16.88 26.28
N ILE A 1031 -113.43 -17.92 25.54
CA ILE A 1031 -113.71 -17.87 24.10
C ILE A 1031 -115.10 -18.48 23.82
N GLN A 1032 -115.87 -17.83 22.94
CA GLN A 1032 -117.14 -18.31 22.43
C GLN A 1032 -117.20 -18.19 20.90
N GLY A 1033 -117.71 -19.21 20.21
CA GLY A 1033 -118.07 -19.08 18.79
C GLY A 1033 -119.46 -18.44 18.62
N ASN A 1034 -119.56 -17.45 17.75
CA ASN A 1034 -120.81 -16.78 17.38
C ASN A 1034 -121.11 -16.97 15.88
N PRO A 1035 -122.16 -17.73 15.51
CA PRO A 1035 -123.02 -18.53 16.39
C PRO A 1035 -122.31 -19.81 16.90
N THR A 1036 -122.77 -20.34 18.04
CA THR A 1036 -122.21 -21.58 18.63
C THR A 1036 -122.76 -22.84 17.90
N GLU A 1037 -123.99 -22.75 17.40
CA GLU A 1037 -124.64 -23.73 16.53
C GLU A 1037 -125.08 -23.01 15.25
N LEU A 1038 -124.53 -23.43 14.10
CA LEU A 1038 -124.81 -22.87 12.79
C LEU A 1038 -125.62 -23.87 11.96
N ILE A 1039 -126.77 -23.45 11.42
CA ILE A 1039 -127.56 -24.26 10.47
C ILE A 1039 -127.40 -23.63 9.08
N ALA A 1040 -126.66 -24.31 8.21
CA ALA A 1040 -126.09 -23.77 6.98
C ALA A 1040 -126.90 -24.10 5.70
N PHE A 1041 -128.09 -24.72 5.82
CA PHE A 1041 -128.85 -25.23 4.67
C PHE A 1041 -129.16 -24.18 3.56
N GLU A 1042 -129.19 -22.89 3.89
CA GLU A 1042 -129.56 -21.79 2.98
C GLU A 1042 -128.66 -20.53 3.07
N THR A 1043 -127.59 -20.52 3.89
CA THR A 1043 -126.79 -19.30 4.21
C THR A 1043 -125.26 -19.53 4.14
N GLU A 1044 -124.47 -18.45 4.20
CA GLU A 1044 -123.00 -18.50 4.30
C GLU A 1044 -122.51 -19.14 5.61
N ASN A 1045 -121.39 -19.87 5.56
CA ASN A 1045 -120.86 -20.68 6.67
C ASN A 1045 -119.79 -19.91 7.48
N THR A 1046 -120.19 -18.83 8.16
CA THR A 1046 -119.26 -17.95 8.90
C THR A 1046 -119.43 -18.05 10.42
N VAL A 1047 -118.32 -18.17 11.15
CA VAL A 1047 -118.26 -18.14 12.62
C VAL A 1047 -117.17 -17.19 13.11
N THR A 1048 -117.51 -16.33 14.07
CA THR A 1048 -116.56 -15.43 14.72
C THR A 1048 -116.23 -15.91 16.13
N ALA A 1049 -114.95 -16.01 16.47
CA ALA A 1049 -114.45 -16.26 17.82
C ALA A 1049 -114.44 -14.96 18.64
N ILE A 1050 -115.25 -14.90 19.70
CA ILE A 1050 -115.29 -13.77 20.63
C ILE A 1050 -114.48 -14.17 21.86
N VAL A 1051 -113.42 -13.42 22.16
CA VAL A 1051 -112.53 -13.63 23.31
C VAL A 1051 -112.69 -12.51 24.33
N THR A 1052 -112.50 -12.81 25.61
CA THR A 1052 -112.49 -11.82 26.70
C THR A 1052 -111.22 -11.98 27.54
N PRO A 1053 -110.49 -10.88 27.87
CA PRO A 1053 -110.60 -9.56 27.23
C PRO A 1053 -110.24 -9.64 25.74
N GLU A 1054 -110.53 -8.59 24.96
CA GLU A 1054 -110.01 -8.49 23.59
C GLU A 1054 -108.54 -8.03 23.64
N SER A 1055 -107.68 -8.59 22.79
CA SER A 1055 -106.27 -8.22 22.72
C SER A 1055 -105.69 -8.48 21.32
N ASP A 1056 -104.87 -7.54 20.84
CA ASP A 1056 -104.08 -7.70 19.60
C ASP A 1056 -102.94 -8.72 19.74
N ASP A 1057 -102.61 -9.10 20.98
CA ASP A 1057 -101.62 -10.12 21.30
C ASP A 1057 -102.20 -11.54 21.09
N PHE A 1058 -103.46 -11.69 20.67
CA PHE A 1058 -104.12 -12.96 20.43
C PHE A 1058 -104.15 -13.38 18.96
N GLU A 1059 -104.10 -14.69 18.74
CA GLU A 1059 -104.32 -15.34 17.44
C GLU A 1059 -105.26 -16.55 17.61
N TYR A 1060 -105.96 -16.91 16.52
CA TYR A 1060 -107.11 -17.81 16.52
C TYR A 1060 -106.91 -18.99 15.56
N MET A 1061 -107.53 -20.12 15.86
CA MET A 1061 -107.48 -21.34 15.04
C MET A 1061 -108.82 -22.09 15.10
N ILE A 1062 -109.19 -22.80 14.02
CA ILE A 1062 -110.30 -23.77 14.01
C ILE A 1062 -109.78 -25.16 13.60
N ASP A 1063 -110.03 -26.20 14.39
CA ASP A 1063 -109.76 -27.63 14.07
C ASP A 1063 -108.42 -27.95 13.38
N ASN A 1064 -107.35 -27.28 13.82
CA ASN A 1064 -105.98 -27.41 13.31
C ASN A 1064 -105.68 -26.71 11.98
N THR A 1065 -106.49 -25.73 11.56
CA THR A 1065 -106.05 -24.75 10.56
C THR A 1065 -104.85 -23.95 11.07
N PRO A 1066 -104.03 -23.33 10.21
CA PRO A 1066 -103.02 -22.37 10.68
C PRO A 1066 -103.61 -21.31 11.60
N TRP A 1067 -102.82 -20.86 12.57
CA TRP A 1067 -103.18 -19.71 13.40
C TRP A 1067 -103.30 -18.46 12.53
N GLN A 1068 -104.31 -17.64 12.80
CA GLN A 1068 -104.58 -16.39 12.12
C GLN A 1068 -104.86 -15.28 13.13
N ASP A 1069 -104.45 -14.04 12.81
CA ASP A 1069 -104.76 -12.86 13.63
C ASP A 1069 -106.26 -12.53 13.64
N SER A 1070 -106.95 -12.85 12.54
CA SER A 1070 -108.40 -12.63 12.41
C SER A 1070 -109.17 -13.63 13.27
N ASN A 1071 -110.18 -13.15 13.99
CA ASN A 1071 -111.07 -14.01 14.76
C ASN A 1071 -112.28 -14.54 13.95
N VAL A 1072 -112.33 -14.32 12.63
CA VAL A 1072 -113.44 -14.72 11.74
C VAL A 1072 -113.03 -15.90 10.86
N PHE A 1073 -113.88 -16.93 10.80
CA PHE A 1073 -113.71 -18.13 9.98
C PHE A 1073 -114.91 -18.27 9.01
N THR A 1074 -114.66 -18.51 7.72
CA THR A 1074 -115.68 -18.64 6.66
C THR A 1074 -115.60 -20.01 5.96
N ASP A 1075 -116.65 -20.37 5.21
CA ASP A 1075 -116.73 -21.59 4.38
C ASP A 1075 -116.51 -22.91 5.15
N ILE A 1076 -116.97 -22.96 6.39
CA ILE A 1076 -116.81 -24.11 7.27
C ILE A 1076 -117.75 -25.25 6.82
N PRO A 1077 -117.25 -26.46 6.50
CA PRO A 1077 -118.09 -27.61 6.16
C PRO A 1077 -118.99 -28.08 7.33
N GLU A 1078 -119.90 -29.02 7.09
CA GLU A 1078 -120.70 -29.63 8.15
C GLU A 1078 -119.84 -30.44 9.12
N GLY A 1079 -120.03 -30.26 10.43
CA GLY A 1079 -119.20 -30.90 11.44
C GLY A 1079 -119.28 -30.28 12.82
N ILE A 1080 -118.45 -30.79 13.74
CA ILE A 1080 -118.20 -30.19 15.05
C ILE A 1080 -116.76 -29.71 15.02
N TYR A 1081 -116.54 -28.43 15.33
CA TYR A 1081 -115.23 -27.80 15.28
C TYR A 1081 -114.77 -27.26 16.62
N THR A 1082 -113.46 -27.28 16.84
CA THR A 1082 -112.78 -26.71 18.01
C THR A 1082 -112.18 -25.36 17.63
N LEU A 1083 -112.75 -24.28 18.15
CA LEU A 1083 -112.18 -22.94 18.10
C LEU A 1083 -111.14 -22.77 19.21
N ARG A 1084 -109.96 -22.24 18.88
CA ARG A 1084 -108.88 -21.95 19.83
C ARG A 1084 -108.46 -20.49 19.74
N VAL A 1085 -108.02 -19.94 20.87
CA VAL A 1085 -107.31 -18.65 20.95
C VAL A 1085 -106.09 -18.82 21.85
N ARG A 1086 -104.96 -18.26 21.43
CA ARG A 1086 -103.75 -18.18 22.24
C ARG A 1086 -103.14 -16.79 22.20
N ASN A 1087 -102.35 -16.48 23.22
CA ASN A 1087 -101.47 -15.32 23.19
C ASN A 1087 -100.18 -15.65 22.41
N LYS A 1088 -99.84 -14.80 21.44
CA LYS A 1088 -98.67 -14.92 20.54
C LYS A 1088 -97.33 -15.02 21.29
N TYR A 1089 -97.28 -14.48 22.50
CA TYR A 1089 -96.10 -14.43 23.35
C TYR A 1089 -96.10 -15.49 24.46
N GLY A 1090 -97.01 -16.47 24.40
CA GLY A 1090 -97.01 -17.63 25.30
C GLY A 1090 -97.79 -17.44 26.59
N CYS A 1091 -98.56 -16.36 26.74
CA CYS A 1091 -99.39 -16.10 27.93
C CYS A 1091 -100.67 -16.98 28.06
N GLY A 1092 -100.73 -18.13 27.40
CA GLY A 1092 -101.81 -19.11 27.53
C GLY A 1092 -102.62 -19.36 26.26
N GLU A 1093 -103.34 -20.48 26.24
CA GLU A 1093 -104.23 -20.94 25.17
C GLU A 1093 -105.51 -21.53 25.79
N ILE A 1094 -106.67 -21.21 25.20
CA ILE A 1094 -107.97 -21.78 25.57
C ILE A 1094 -108.76 -22.17 24.32
N SER A 1095 -109.79 -23.02 24.48
CA SER A 1095 -110.61 -23.50 23.36
C SER A 1095 -112.09 -23.68 23.71
N THR A 1096 -112.94 -23.73 22.69
CA THR A 1096 -114.38 -24.03 22.77
C THR A 1096 -114.84 -24.83 21.55
N MET A 1097 -116.01 -25.46 21.61
CA MET A 1097 -116.58 -26.23 20.50
C MET A 1097 -117.75 -25.47 19.85
N ILE A 1098 -117.89 -25.62 18.54
CA ILE A 1098 -119.01 -25.15 17.73
C ILE A 1098 -119.55 -26.30 16.85
N ALA A 1099 -120.80 -26.23 16.44
CA ALA A 1099 -121.40 -27.21 15.52
C ALA A 1099 -121.96 -26.52 14.28
N VAL A 1100 -121.69 -27.08 13.10
CA VAL A 1100 -122.20 -26.62 11.80
C VAL A 1100 -123.02 -27.75 11.17
N ALA A 1101 -124.34 -27.56 11.05
CA ALA A 1101 -125.24 -28.49 10.39
C ALA A 1101 -125.48 -28.11 8.93
N ASP A 1102 -125.07 -28.97 8.00
CA ASP A 1102 -125.37 -28.89 6.57
C ASP A 1102 -125.48 -30.31 5.96
N TYR A 1103 -125.74 -30.41 4.65
CA TYR A 1103 -125.87 -31.68 3.95
C TYR A 1103 -124.88 -31.85 2.80
N PRO A 1104 -124.30 -33.06 2.63
CA PRO A 1104 -123.48 -33.37 1.46
C PRO A 1104 -124.27 -33.22 0.17
N ARG A 1105 -123.67 -32.65 -0.86
CA ARG A 1105 -124.33 -32.48 -2.18
C ARG A 1105 -124.29 -33.74 -3.05
N PHE A 1106 -123.48 -34.73 -2.68
CA PHE A 1106 -123.24 -35.95 -3.47
C PHE A 1106 -123.22 -37.20 -2.57
N LEU A 1107 -123.69 -38.32 -3.13
CA LEU A 1107 -123.59 -39.68 -2.56
C LEU A 1107 -122.85 -40.56 -3.56
N THR A 1108 -121.72 -41.16 -3.17
CA THR A 1108 -120.88 -42.04 -4.01
C THR A 1108 -120.63 -43.38 -3.31
N PRO A 1109 -121.60 -44.31 -3.31
CA PRO A 1109 -121.49 -45.57 -2.58
C PRO A 1109 -120.59 -46.55 -3.33
N ASN A 1110 -119.27 -46.36 -3.24
CA ASN A 1110 -118.23 -47.14 -3.92
C ASN A 1110 -117.33 -47.92 -2.94
N GLY A 1111 -117.51 -47.74 -1.64
CA GLY A 1111 -116.80 -48.41 -0.56
C GLY A 1111 -115.41 -47.85 -0.26
N ASP A 1112 -115.10 -46.61 -0.67
CA ASP A 1112 -113.79 -45.96 -0.43
C ASP A 1112 -113.71 -45.19 0.90
N GLY A 1113 -114.80 -45.15 1.66
CA GLY A 1113 -114.94 -44.44 2.93
C GLY A 1113 -115.46 -43.00 2.80
N TYR A 1114 -115.62 -42.46 1.59
CA TYR A 1114 -116.04 -41.07 1.35
C TYR A 1114 -117.39 -41.01 0.64
N ASN A 1115 -118.34 -40.28 1.25
CA ASN A 1115 -119.72 -40.16 0.75
C ASN A 1115 -120.39 -41.51 0.44
N ASP A 1116 -119.97 -42.60 1.10
CA ASP A 1116 -120.52 -43.95 0.91
C ASP A 1116 -121.94 -44.09 1.43
N THR A 1117 -122.26 -43.32 2.46
CA THR A 1117 -123.60 -43.14 2.98
C THR A 1117 -123.91 -41.66 3.00
N TRP A 1118 -125.13 -41.30 2.62
CA TRP A 1118 -125.60 -39.92 2.64
C TRP A 1118 -126.45 -39.64 3.87
N ASN A 1119 -126.11 -38.58 4.59
CA ASN A 1119 -126.84 -38.09 5.77
C ASN A 1119 -126.54 -36.59 5.97
N ILE A 1120 -127.32 -35.92 6.81
CA ILE A 1120 -127.02 -34.54 7.24
C ILE A 1120 -125.82 -34.59 8.20
N GLY A 1121 -124.80 -33.78 8.00
CA GLY A 1121 -123.69 -33.64 8.95
C GLY A 1121 -123.98 -32.59 10.03
N GLY A 1122 -123.24 -32.60 11.14
CA GLY A 1122 -123.44 -31.66 12.24
C GLY A 1122 -124.81 -31.75 12.95
N ARG A 1123 -125.51 -32.89 12.86
CA ARG A 1123 -126.88 -33.09 13.39
C ARG A 1123 -127.05 -32.78 14.88
N ILE A 1124 -125.98 -32.65 15.67
CA ILE A 1124 -126.08 -32.21 17.06
C ILE A 1124 -126.70 -30.80 17.18
N ALA A 1125 -126.56 -29.96 16.14
CA ALA A 1125 -127.23 -28.67 16.06
C ALA A 1125 -128.72 -28.77 15.61
N LEU A 1126 -129.27 -29.97 15.39
CA LEU A 1126 -130.64 -30.23 14.90
C LEU A 1126 -131.40 -31.23 15.79
N ASP A 1127 -132.49 -30.79 16.42
CA ASP A 1127 -133.26 -31.64 17.35
C ASP A 1127 -134.38 -32.45 16.65
N ARG A 1128 -134.46 -33.77 16.91
CA ARG A 1128 -135.47 -34.73 16.37
C ARG A 1128 -135.64 -34.68 14.84
N SER A 1129 -134.59 -35.03 14.10
CA SER A 1129 -134.60 -35.02 12.64
C SER A 1129 -134.96 -36.38 12.01
N ASN A 1130 -135.99 -36.41 11.16
CA ASN A 1130 -136.25 -37.52 10.22
C ASN A 1130 -135.98 -37.02 8.80
N VAL A 1131 -135.18 -37.77 8.04
CA VAL A 1131 -134.85 -37.45 6.65
C VAL A 1131 -135.53 -38.46 5.73
N PHE A 1132 -136.29 -37.95 4.77
CA PHE A 1132 -136.99 -38.75 3.78
C PHE A 1132 -136.34 -38.51 2.43
N ILE A 1133 -135.97 -39.57 1.71
CA ILE A 1133 -135.30 -39.52 0.41
C ILE A 1133 -136.23 -40.10 -0.65
N PHE A 1134 -136.39 -39.38 -1.74
CA PHE A 1134 -137.32 -39.65 -2.84
C PHE A 1134 -136.56 -39.74 -4.17
N ASP A 1135 -137.04 -40.60 -5.07
CA ASP A 1135 -136.55 -40.63 -6.45
C ASP A 1135 -137.13 -39.46 -7.26
N ARG A 1136 -136.65 -39.29 -8.51
CA ARG A 1136 -137.09 -38.24 -9.43
C ARG A 1136 -138.59 -38.21 -9.76
N PHE A 1137 -139.31 -39.30 -9.49
CA PHE A 1137 -140.75 -39.40 -9.71
C PHE A 1137 -141.55 -39.14 -8.42
N GLY A 1138 -140.86 -38.79 -7.33
CA GLY A 1138 -141.46 -38.50 -6.03
C GLY A 1138 -141.76 -39.75 -5.21
N LYS A 1139 -141.25 -40.93 -5.60
CA LYS A 1139 -141.44 -42.16 -4.83
C LYS A 1139 -140.46 -42.20 -3.67
N LEU A 1140 -140.95 -42.43 -2.45
CA LEU A 1140 -140.11 -42.60 -1.27
C LEU A 1140 -139.19 -43.83 -1.45
N VAL A 1141 -137.89 -43.59 -1.39
CA VAL A 1141 -136.85 -44.61 -1.53
C VAL A 1141 -136.32 -45.02 -0.15
N LYS A 1142 -136.07 -44.06 0.73
CA LYS A 1142 -135.54 -44.33 2.08
C LYS A 1142 -136.05 -43.30 3.08
N GLU A 1143 -136.42 -43.76 4.26
CA GLU A 1143 -136.50 -42.91 5.45
C GLU A 1143 -135.27 -43.21 6.32
N ILE A 1144 -134.55 -42.16 6.72
CA ILE A 1144 -133.43 -42.20 7.65
C ILE A 1144 -133.94 -41.64 8.97
N ALA A 1145 -134.12 -42.52 9.96
CA ALA A 1145 -134.46 -42.12 11.31
C ALA A 1145 -133.28 -41.39 11.99
N ALA A 1146 -133.54 -40.73 13.12
CA ALA A 1146 -132.57 -39.89 13.83
C ALA A 1146 -131.20 -40.56 14.10
N ASN A 1147 -131.18 -41.89 14.30
CA ASN A 1147 -129.99 -42.65 14.68
C ASN A 1147 -129.46 -43.58 13.56
N GLU A 1148 -129.98 -43.46 12.34
CA GLU A 1148 -129.45 -44.23 11.20
C GLU A 1148 -128.22 -43.53 10.62
N THR A 1149 -127.21 -44.32 10.25
CA THR A 1149 -125.91 -43.82 9.75
C THR A 1149 -126.04 -43.05 8.44
N GLY A 1150 -127.01 -43.42 7.60
CA GLY A 1150 -127.32 -42.72 6.36
C GLY A 1150 -127.95 -43.66 5.34
N TRP A 1151 -128.12 -43.17 4.12
CA TRP A 1151 -128.55 -43.99 2.99
C TRP A 1151 -127.38 -44.35 2.09
N ASP A 1152 -127.20 -45.65 1.84
CA ASP A 1152 -126.11 -46.23 1.04
C ASP A 1152 -126.40 -46.27 -0.48
N GLY A 1153 -127.46 -45.59 -0.91
CA GLY A 1153 -127.86 -45.55 -2.32
C GLY A 1153 -128.53 -46.84 -2.83
N THR A 1154 -128.99 -47.74 -1.94
CA THR A 1154 -129.73 -48.95 -2.32
C THR A 1154 -131.23 -48.86 -2.00
N TYR A 1155 -132.06 -49.57 -2.77
CA TYR A 1155 -133.49 -49.75 -2.51
C TYR A 1155 -133.84 -51.23 -2.59
N ASN A 1156 -134.39 -51.78 -1.49
CA ASN A 1156 -134.65 -53.22 -1.34
C ASN A 1156 -133.43 -54.09 -1.71
N GLY A 1157 -132.23 -53.67 -1.28
CA GLY A 1157 -130.97 -54.37 -1.52
C GLY A 1157 -130.43 -54.27 -2.95
N LYS A 1158 -131.07 -53.50 -3.84
CA LYS A 1158 -130.58 -53.23 -5.20
C LYS A 1158 -130.00 -51.83 -5.33
N PRO A 1159 -128.89 -51.65 -6.06
CA PRO A 1159 -128.33 -50.33 -6.31
C PRO A 1159 -129.32 -49.45 -7.10
N MET A 1160 -129.67 -48.27 -6.57
CA MET A 1160 -130.54 -47.28 -7.23
C MET A 1160 -129.79 -46.49 -8.31
N PRO A 1161 -130.40 -46.11 -9.45
CA PRO A 1161 -129.68 -45.46 -10.56
C PRO A 1161 -128.92 -44.19 -10.16
N SER A 1162 -127.82 -43.90 -10.85
CA SER A 1162 -127.16 -42.58 -10.76
C SER A 1162 -128.11 -41.52 -11.30
N ASP A 1163 -128.67 -40.72 -10.41
CA ASP A 1163 -129.68 -39.69 -10.69
C ASP A 1163 -129.70 -38.70 -9.52
N ASP A 1164 -130.48 -37.64 -9.66
CA ASP A 1164 -130.78 -36.76 -8.53
C ASP A 1164 -131.86 -37.37 -7.64
N TYR A 1165 -131.63 -37.25 -6.33
CA TYR A 1165 -132.56 -37.65 -5.29
C TYR A 1165 -132.94 -36.42 -4.48
N TRP A 1166 -134.23 -36.29 -4.24
CA TRP A 1166 -134.74 -35.22 -3.39
C TRP A 1166 -134.84 -35.74 -1.98
N PHE A 1167 -134.47 -34.91 -1.02
CA PHE A 1167 -134.73 -35.20 0.37
C PHE A 1167 -135.57 -34.13 1.00
N ARG A 1168 -136.24 -34.56 2.06
CA ARG A 1168 -136.98 -33.69 2.95
C ARG A 1168 -136.55 -34.01 4.36
N ILE A 1169 -136.06 -33.02 5.08
CA ILE A 1169 -135.77 -33.14 6.50
C ILE A 1169 -136.83 -32.36 7.29
N ASN A 1170 -137.44 -33.04 8.25
CA ASN A 1170 -138.23 -32.40 9.29
C ASN A 1170 -137.35 -32.32 10.53
N TYR A 1171 -137.04 -31.11 10.99
CA TYR A 1171 -136.18 -30.88 12.15
C TYR A 1171 -136.74 -29.79 13.05
N THR A 1172 -136.30 -29.79 14.31
CA THR A 1172 -136.61 -28.71 15.25
C THR A 1172 -135.37 -27.83 15.40
N ALA A 1173 -135.52 -26.53 15.16
CA ALA A 1173 -134.46 -25.54 15.42
C ALA A 1173 -135.06 -24.41 16.28
N GLY A 1174 -134.44 -24.12 17.42
CA GLY A 1174 -134.95 -23.12 18.37
C GLY A 1174 -136.36 -23.43 18.88
N GLY A 1175 -136.71 -24.71 19.01
CA GLY A 1175 -138.03 -25.16 19.47
C GLY A 1175 -139.16 -25.10 18.43
N GLN A 1176 -138.90 -24.64 17.20
CA GLN A 1176 -139.89 -24.65 16.11
C GLN A 1176 -139.66 -25.80 15.14
N GLN A 1177 -140.75 -26.49 14.75
CA GLN A 1177 -140.70 -27.47 13.66
C GLN A 1177 -140.49 -26.74 12.33
N LYS A 1178 -139.46 -27.15 11.61
CA LYS A 1178 -139.12 -26.69 10.28
C LYS A 1178 -139.02 -27.88 9.34
N GLU A 1179 -139.36 -27.65 8.08
CA GLU A 1179 -139.19 -28.58 6.98
C GLU A 1179 -138.23 -27.94 5.98
N PHE A 1180 -137.19 -28.66 5.59
CA PHE A 1180 -136.29 -28.26 4.51
C PHE A 1180 -136.32 -29.32 3.42
N LEU A 1181 -136.47 -28.87 2.17
CA LEU A 1181 -136.41 -29.71 0.99
C LEU A 1181 -135.16 -29.36 0.21
N GLY A 1182 -134.37 -30.38 -0.10
CA GLY A 1182 -133.18 -30.24 -0.92
C GLY A 1182 -133.08 -31.39 -1.89
N HIS A 1183 -132.02 -31.39 -2.68
CA HIS A 1183 -131.64 -32.54 -3.48
C HIS A 1183 -130.13 -32.75 -3.40
N PHE A 1184 -129.73 -33.99 -3.62
CA PHE A 1184 -128.33 -34.39 -3.77
C PHE A 1184 -128.26 -35.39 -4.92
N THR A 1185 -127.08 -35.50 -5.53
CA THR A 1185 -126.88 -36.41 -6.65
C THR A 1185 -126.29 -37.72 -6.15
N LEU A 1186 -126.90 -38.86 -6.48
CA LEU A 1186 -126.25 -40.17 -6.35
C LEU A 1186 -125.40 -40.40 -7.60
N LYS A 1187 -124.09 -40.57 -7.41
CA LYS A 1187 -123.12 -40.78 -8.48
C LYS A 1187 -122.49 -42.16 -8.31
N ARG A 1188 -122.45 -42.95 -9.38
CA ARG A 1188 -121.72 -44.23 -9.46
C ARG A 1188 -120.75 -44.23 -10.61
#